data_AF-A0A848V3J3-F1
#
_entry.id   AF-A0A848V3J3-F1
#
_cell.length_a   1.000
_cell.length_b   1.000
_cell.length_c   1.000
_cell.angle_alpha   90.00
_cell.angle_beta   90.00
_cell.angle_gamma   90.00
#
_symmetry.space_group_name_H-M   'P 1'
#
loop_
_entity.id
_entity.type
_entity.pdbx_description
1 polymer ?
#
loop_
_entity_poly.entity_id
_entity_poly.type
_entity_poly.pdbx_seq_one_letter_code
_entity_poly.pdbx_strand_id
1 'polypeptide(L)'
;VQSAVKALHKAGIEVILDVVYNHTAESWELGPTLSYRGIDNASYYHLADDRRYYVNHTGCGNTLNMAHPRVLQLTLDSLRYWAEHMRVDGFRFDLAPTLARDPYDYNADAPFFEALRKDPVLSKVKLIAEPWDIGPGGYVLGQFPDDWAEWNDRFRDDVRSFWRGDDGAHQNLAGALLGTAEIFDQNGRAATSSINFIAAHDGFTLHDTVSFNTKHNLANGEHNRDGHGHNISDNMGVEGPAENPQIIAARRQRKKNMLATLLLSQGTPMLLAGDEFGHSQNGNNNAYCQDNETTWLNWDDSDDELQRFVRELINLRKSYPHFSQSKYLHGEAIAGTAAVNVEWLSPSGEVLKFHEWERPNLSCLGLALSMAGQGTIIIIINRGDSCEFSLPGSELEVLLSTSKETIAGAKIPANSVTIFKNTGYYLSPDRRKNIVDELAEHYNILDSYRDISGRVHKTLHETKEKLLAALGIDLADHRIRKPAKRNPVSGAKVYGAEMLRDAGGCWGVTAALYGLRSERNWGMGDFEDLAVLAEIMAAKGADFIGINPVHALFPSAPHLYAPYSPSSRQFLNVMLIAPDKIPDLPKTYSVNSEPYGSADLVDYDAVYAAKMAAFEAAFDAFSKLGQKTKCRKSFDEFVNLNGAALHNHALFDALFETLPPSKQTHMGWKNFPKKFQKPTSKACRNFAEKNAKRIEFYAYLQWIAETQLMETQRRAKAAGMSIGLYLDFAVGIVPGGAGTWHCKSVFAKDVSLGAPGDMANPDGQVWNLTPFDPLALSSNNFEPYRGALRKSM
;
A
#
# COMPACT_ATOMS: atom_id res chain seq x y z
N VAL A 1 -15.80 -46.05 14.59
CA VAL A 1 -15.55 -44.64 14.98
C VAL A 1 -14.06 -44.33 15.14
N GLN A 2 -13.34 -44.93 16.10
CA GLN A 2 -11.90 -44.63 16.34
C GLN A 2 -11.03 -44.67 15.06
N SER A 3 -11.23 -45.67 14.19
CA SER A 3 -10.50 -45.75 12.91
C SER A 3 -10.79 -44.58 11.97
N ALA A 4 -12.03 -44.07 11.96
CA ALA A 4 -12.42 -42.92 11.14
C ALA A 4 -11.79 -41.62 11.67
N VAL A 5 -11.89 -41.38 12.98
CA VAL A 5 -11.25 -40.22 13.64
C VAL A 5 -9.75 -40.21 13.37
N LYS A 6 -9.08 -41.37 13.54
CA LYS A 6 -7.65 -41.50 13.23
C LYS A 6 -7.32 -41.17 11.77
N ALA A 7 -8.18 -41.55 10.83
CA ALA A 7 -7.98 -41.24 9.41
C ALA A 7 -8.15 -39.73 9.13
N LEU A 8 -9.16 -39.09 9.72
CA LEU A 8 -9.40 -37.65 9.63
C LEU A 8 -8.23 -36.84 10.23
N HIS A 9 -7.75 -37.22 11.41
CA HIS A 9 -6.58 -36.60 12.04
C HIS A 9 -5.31 -36.73 11.20
N LYS A 10 -5.11 -37.90 10.56
CA LYS A 10 -3.97 -38.08 9.63
C LYS A 10 -4.04 -37.12 8.43
N ALA A 11 -5.24 -36.68 8.04
CA ALA A 11 -5.47 -35.69 7.01
C ALA A 11 -5.49 -34.23 7.54
N GLY A 12 -5.30 -34.01 8.84
CA GLY A 12 -5.36 -32.68 9.46
C GLY A 12 -6.78 -32.13 9.63
N ILE A 13 -7.78 -33.00 9.74
CA ILE A 13 -9.20 -32.64 9.93
C ILE A 13 -9.61 -32.96 11.37
N GLU A 14 -10.11 -31.97 12.09
CA GLU A 14 -10.67 -32.12 13.44
C GLU A 14 -12.10 -32.69 13.41
N VAL A 15 -12.51 -33.31 14.51
CA VAL A 15 -13.83 -33.93 14.70
C VAL A 15 -14.53 -33.32 15.90
N ILE A 16 -15.63 -32.59 15.65
CA ILE A 16 -16.53 -32.07 16.67
C ILE A 16 -17.81 -32.91 16.65
N LEU A 17 -18.27 -33.33 17.82
CA LEU A 17 -19.47 -34.15 17.97
C LEU A 17 -20.65 -33.31 18.45
N ASP A 18 -21.78 -33.39 17.76
CA ASP A 18 -23.06 -32.87 18.28
C ASP A 18 -23.55 -33.78 19.42
N VAL A 19 -23.82 -33.22 20.59
CA VAL A 19 -24.14 -33.98 21.80
C VAL A 19 -25.39 -33.47 22.49
N VAL A 20 -26.25 -34.42 22.85
CA VAL A 20 -27.48 -34.19 23.61
C VAL A 20 -27.28 -34.69 25.04
N TYR A 21 -27.08 -33.75 25.97
CA TYR A 21 -27.07 -34.02 27.42
C TYR A 21 -28.23 -33.35 28.15
N ASN A 22 -29.15 -32.75 27.40
CA ASN A 22 -30.26 -31.97 27.94
C ASN A 22 -31.53 -32.81 28.18
N HIS A 23 -31.79 -33.86 27.38
CA HIS A 23 -32.94 -34.77 27.51
C HIS A 23 -32.58 -36.23 27.20
N THR A 24 -33.57 -37.11 27.35
CA THR A 24 -33.43 -38.55 27.05
C THR A 24 -34.64 -39.08 26.28
N ALA A 25 -34.45 -40.23 25.61
CA ALA A 25 -35.51 -40.93 24.88
C ALA A 25 -36.63 -41.52 25.76
N GLU A 26 -36.55 -41.40 27.10
CA GLU A 26 -37.62 -41.82 28.02
C GLU A 26 -38.82 -40.85 28.03
N SER A 27 -38.71 -39.69 27.36
CA SER A 27 -39.76 -38.68 27.19
C SER A 27 -40.42 -38.24 28.52
N TRP A 28 -41.67 -37.78 28.49
CA TRP A 28 -42.52 -37.40 29.63
C TRP A 28 -43.06 -38.60 30.43
N GLU A 29 -43.92 -38.38 31.42
CA GLU A 29 -44.39 -39.41 32.37
C GLU A 29 -45.10 -40.61 31.74
N LEU A 30 -45.67 -40.46 30.54
CA LEU A 30 -46.27 -41.55 29.76
C LEU A 30 -45.30 -42.24 28.80
N GLY A 31 -44.06 -41.76 28.72
CA GLY A 31 -42.99 -42.35 27.94
C GLY A 31 -42.49 -43.70 28.51
N PRO A 32 -41.57 -44.36 27.81
CA PRO A 32 -41.07 -45.67 28.21
C PRO A 32 -40.16 -45.58 29.45
N THR A 33 -40.01 -46.71 30.15
CA THR A 33 -39.01 -46.88 31.22
C THR A 33 -37.95 -47.86 30.73
N LEU A 34 -36.80 -47.33 30.32
CA LEU A 34 -35.70 -48.04 29.65
C LEU A 34 -34.41 -48.02 30.48
N SER A 35 -34.12 -46.91 31.17
CA SER A 35 -32.85 -46.69 31.86
C SER A 35 -33.02 -45.83 33.12
N TYR A 36 -32.78 -44.52 33.02
CA TYR A 36 -32.62 -43.61 34.15
C TYR A 36 -33.88 -43.50 35.00
N ARG A 37 -35.05 -43.48 34.36
CA ARG A 37 -36.36 -43.49 35.04
C ARG A 37 -36.51 -44.68 35.97
N GLY A 38 -36.09 -45.86 35.53
CA GLY A 38 -36.19 -47.10 36.31
C GLY A 38 -35.10 -47.24 37.37
N ILE A 39 -33.94 -46.62 37.17
CA ILE A 39 -32.81 -46.64 38.11
C ILE A 39 -33.05 -45.64 39.25
N ASP A 40 -33.24 -44.37 38.93
CA ASP A 40 -33.50 -43.30 39.90
C ASP A 40 -34.10 -42.04 39.24
N ASN A 41 -35.40 -42.08 38.97
CA ASN A 41 -36.11 -40.98 38.31
C ASN A 41 -35.89 -39.61 38.96
N ALA A 42 -35.88 -39.55 40.30
CA ALA A 42 -35.83 -38.30 41.06
C ALA A 42 -34.47 -37.62 41.00
N SER A 43 -33.41 -38.41 40.82
CA SER A 43 -32.04 -37.90 40.70
C SER A 43 -31.72 -37.47 39.27
N TYR A 44 -32.14 -38.25 38.27
CA TYR A 44 -31.76 -38.02 36.88
C TYR A 44 -32.51 -36.87 36.19
N TYR A 45 -33.75 -36.60 36.58
CA TYR A 45 -34.59 -35.62 35.89
C TYR A 45 -35.01 -34.45 36.77
N HIS A 46 -35.17 -33.28 36.17
CA HIS A 46 -35.90 -32.19 36.80
C HIS A 46 -37.40 -32.55 36.84
N LEU A 47 -37.94 -32.67 38.05
CA LEU A 47 -39.35 -32.94 38.30
C LEU A 47 -40.07 -31.64 38.66
N ALA A 48 -41.33 -31.53 38.26
CA ALA A 48 -42.17 -30.40 38.62
C ALA A 48 -42.56 -30.44 40.11
N ASP A 49 -43.25 -29.40 40.59
CA ASP A 49 -43.78 -29.32 41.97
C ASP A 49 -44.60 -30.57 42.33
N ASP A 50 -45.50 -30.98 41.43
CA ASP A 50 -46.01 -32.35 41.44
C ASP A 50 -44.98 -33.27 40.78
N ARG A 51 -44.25 -33.99 41.63
CA ARG A 51 -43.13 -34.86 41.26
C ARG A 51 -43.51 -36.06 40.38
N ARG A 52 -44.81 -36.24 40.09
CA ARG A 52 -45.27 -37.13 39.02
C ARG A 52 -44.84 -36.64 37.64
N TYR A 53 -44.76 -35.33 37.45
CA TYR A 53 -44.50 -34.68 36.16
C TYR A 53 -43.07 -34.17 36.04
N TYR A 54 -42.63 -33.95 34.80
CA TYR A 54 -41.28 -33.51 34.46
C TYR A 54 -41.27 -32.02 34.11
N VAL A 55 -40.18 -31.34 34.43
CA VAL A 55 -39.86 -30.05 33.82
C VAL A 55 -39.40 -30.30 32.38
N ASN A 56 -39.95 -29.55 31.42
CA ASN A 56 -39.69 -29.73 30.00
C ASN A 56 -39.17 -28.44 29.35
N HIS A 57 -37.88 -28.15 29.56
CA HIS A 57 -37.19 -27.03 28.91
C HIS A 57 -36.64 -27.36 27.52
N THR A 58 -36.73 -28.63 27.11
CA THR A 58 -36.15 -29.16 25.86
C THR A 58 -37.19 -29.33 24.75
N GLY A 59 -38.47 -29.44 25.12
CA GLY A 59 -39.54 -29.79 24.18
C GLY A 59 -39.68 -31.29 23.94
N CYS A 60 -38.76 -32.10 24.47
CA CYS A 60 -38.71 -33.55 24.27
C CYS A 60 -39.40 -34.35 25.40
N GLY A 61 -39.99 -33.66 26.38
CA GLY A 61 -40.81 -34.24 27.44
C GLY A 61 -40.11 -34.38 28.80
N ASN A 62 -38.77 -34.32 28.83
CA ASN A 62 -37.98 -34.30 30.07
C ASN A 62 -36.74 -33.41 29.94
N THR A 63 -36.18 -33.00 31.07
CA THR A 63 -34.89 -32.32 31.16
C THR A 63 -34.00 -33.03 32.19
N LEU A 64 -32.77 -33.36 31.83
CA LEU A 64 -31.79 -33.97 32.74
C LEU A 64 -31.37 -32.99 33.83
N ASN A 65 -31.24 -33.47 35.06
CA ASN A 65 -30.93 -32.65 36.22
C ASN A 65 -29.42 -32.44 36.38
N MET A 66 -28.87 -31.46 35.66
CA MET A 66 -27.42 -31.19 35.68
C MET A 66 -26.93 -30.61 37.03
N ALA A 67 -27.83 -30.14 37.89
CA ALA A 67 -27.51 -29.75 39.27
C ALA A 67 -27.24 -30.96 40.19
N HIS A 68 -27.72 -32.16 39.83
CA HIS A 68 -27.49 -33.35 40.64
C HIS A 68 -26.05 -33.89 40.44
N PRO A 69 -25.23 -34.07 41.51
CA PRO A 69 -23.81 -34.41 41.38
C PRO A 69 -23.50 -35.67 40.57
N ARG A 70 -24.37 -36.69 40.62
CA ARG A 70 -24.17 -37.93 39.86
C ARG A 70 -24.53 -37.80 38.38
N VAL A 71 -25.46 -36.92 38.04
CA VAL A 71 -25.81 -36.63 36.64
C VAL A 71 -24.71 -35.80 36.02
N LEU A 72 -24.23 -34.76 36.72
CA LEU A 72 -23.06 -33.99 36.32
C LEU A 72 -21.84 -34.89 36.12
N GLN A 73 -21.56 -35.79 37.07
CA GLN A 73 -20.47 -36.75 36.95
C GLN A 73 -20.62 -37.62 35.69
N LEU A 74 -21.80 -38.20 35.47
CA LEU A 74 -22.07 -39.03 34.29
C LEU A 74 -21.81 -38.27 32.98
N THR A 75 -22.27 -37.02 32.90
CA THR A 75 -22.06 -36.15 31.75
C THR A 75 -20.56 -35.90 31.51
N LEU A 76 -19.81 -35.54 32.56
CA LEU A 76 -18.37 -35.31 32.46
C LEU A 76 -17.59 -36.57 32.10
N ASP A 77 -17.95 -37.72 32.69
CA ASP A 77 -17.32 -39.01 32.39
C ASP A 77 -17.59 -39.42 30.93
N SER A 78 -18.79 -39.17 30.41
CA SER A 78 -19.12 -39.38 28.99
C SER A 78 -18.30 -38.47 28.07
N LEU A 79 -18.22 -37.17 28.37
CA LEU A 79 -17.39 -36.22 27.62
C LEU A 79 -15.91 -36.62 27.62
N ARG A 80 -15.35 -37.00 28.78
CA ARG A 80 -13.97 -37.51 28.89
C ARG A 80 -13.78 -38.77 28.06
N TYR A 81 -14.74 -39.68 28.10
CA TYR A 81 -14.68 -40.90 27.31
C TYR A 81 -14.56 -40.59 25.80
N TRP A 82 -15.38 -39.67 25.30
CA TRP A 82 -15.29 -39.24 23.91
C TRP A 82 -13.97 -38.54 23.59
N ALA A 83 -13.47 -37.68 24.46
CA ALA A 83 -12.22 -36.95 24.25
C ALA A 83 -10.98 -37.87 24.33
N GLU A 84 -10.86 -38.72 25.35
CA GLU A 84 -9.65 -39.52 25.59
C GLU A 84 -9.64 -40.82 24.78
N HIS A 85 -10.77 -41.54 24.78
CA HIS A 85 -10.85 -42.87 24.16
C HIS A 85 -11.27 -42.79 22.69
N MET A 86 -12.21 -41.90 22.35
CA MET A 86 -12.68 -41.75 20.97
C MET A 86 -11.89 -40.68 20.20
N ARG A 87 -11.14 -39.83 20.90
CA ARG A 87 -10.28 -38.77 20.36
C ARG A 87 -11.03 -37.70 19.57
N VAL A 88 -12.24 -37.33 20.00
CA VAL A 88 -12.91 -36.15 19.45
C VAL A 88 -12.22 -34.87 19.93
N ASP A 89 -12.22 -33.83 19.10
CA ASP A 89 -11.50 -32.58 19.34
C ASP A 89 -12.39 -31.49 19.99
N GLY A 90 -13.69 -31.75 20.06
CA GLY A 90 -14.67 -30.83 20.64
C GLY A 90 -16.10 -31.33 20.57
N PHE A 91 -17.00 -30.51 21.10
CA PHE A 91 -18.42 -30.80 21.24
C PHE A 91 -19.26 -29.59 20.83
N ARG A 92 -20.35 -29.83 20.11
CA ARG A 92 -21.48 -28.88 19.97
C ARG A 92 -22.61 -29.37 20.85
N PHE A 93 -23.00 -28.58 21.83
CA PHE A 93 -24.03 -28.93 22.79
C PHE A 93 -25.39 -28.43 22.29
N ASP A 94 -26.28 -29.39 22.05
CA ASP A 94 -27.69 -29.17 21.76
C ASP A 94 -28.41 -28.56 22.97
N LEU A 95 -29.27 -27.56 22.72
CA LEU A 95 -30.06 -26.83 23.72
C LEU A 95 -29.25 -26.53 25.00
N ALA A 96 -28.07 -25.95 24.82
CA ALA A 96 -27.03 -25.87 25.85
C ALA A 96 -27.42 -25.16 27.16
N PRO A 97 -28.35 -24.17 27.20
CA PRO A 97 -28.68 -23.49 28.46
C PRO A 97 -29.21 -24.44 29.54
N THR A 98 -29.87 -25.52 29.15
CA THR A 98 -30.36 -26.57 30.06
C THR A 98 -29.26 -27.22 30.91
N LEU A 99 -28.01 -27.23 30.45
CA LEU A 99 -26.86 -27.78 31.19
C LEU A 99 -26.50 -26.93 32.41
N ALA A 100 -27.03 -25.71 32.48
CA ALA A 100 -26.74 -24.70 33.49
C ALA A 100 -28.01 -24.18 34.18
N ARG A 101 -29.10 -24.97 34.17
CA ARG A 101 -30.34 -24.67 34.89
C ARG A 101 -30.40 -25.35 36.26
N ASP A 102 -30.98 -24.66 37.24
CA ASP A 102 -31.40 -25.24 38.52
C ASP A 102 -32.72 -24.63 39.03
N PRO A 103 -33.86 -25.31 38.85
CA PRO A 103 -34.24 -26.04 37.64
C PRO A 103 -34.74 -25.09 36.53
N TYR A 104 -35.03 -23.82 36.86
CA TYR A 104 -35.72 -22.88 35.97
C TYR A 104 -34.86 -21.76 35.44
N ASP A 105 -33.84 -21.29 36.17
CA ASP A 105 -33.03 -20.16 35.73
C ASP A 105 -31.71 -20.65 35.15
N TYR A 106 -31.30 -20.09 34.00
CA TYR A 106 -29.95 -20.27 33.47
C TYR A 106 -28.95 -19.48 34.33
N ASN A 107 -27.83 -20.11 34.68
CA ASN A 107 -26.75 -19.47 35.41
C ASN A 107 -25.39 -19.73 34.75
N ALA A 108 -24.73 -18.69 34.27
CA ALA A 108 -23.38 -18.78 33.66
C ALA A 108 -22.29 -19.27 34.66
N ASP A 109 -22.56 -19.21 35.96
CA ASP A 109 -21.71 -19.73 37.04
C ASP A 109 -22.14 -21.12 37.54
N ALA A 110 -22.99 -21.83 36.78
CA ALA A 110 -23.45 -23.16 37.17
C ALA A 110 -22.28 -24.16 37.37
N PRO A 111 -22.41 -25.13 38.30
CA PRO A 111 -21.36 -26.11 38.59
C PRO A 111 -20.84 -26.88 37.36
N PHE A 112 -21.67 -27.03 36.32
CA PHE A 112 -21.29 -27.64 35.05
C PHE A 112 -20.11 -26.92 34.37
N PHE A 113 -20.19 -25.59 34.22
CA PHE A 113 -19.13 -24.82 33.57
C PHE A 113 -17.84 -24.80 34.38
N GLU A 114 -17.95 -24.66 35.70
CA GLU A 114 -16.78 -24.71 36.58
C GLU A 114 -16.10 -26.08 36.54
N ALA A 115 -16.88 -27.17 36.52
CA ALA A 115 -16.35 -28.52 36.42
C ALA A 115 -15.64 -28.77 35.09
N LEU A 116 -16.18 -28.30 33.96
CA LEU A 116 -15.52 -28.38 32.66
C LEU A 116 -14.21 -27.60 32.63
N ARG A 117 -14.21 -26.36 33.13
CA ARG A 117 -13.01 -25.50 33.13
C ARG A 117 -11.87 -26.06 33.97
N LYS A 118 -12.19 -26.72 35.09
CA LYS A 118 -11.20 -27.36 35.98
C LYS A 118 -10.76 -28.74 35.50
N ASP A 119 -11.46 -29.33 34.54
CA ASP A 119 -11.14 -30.65 34.05
C ASP A 119 -9.87 -30.64 33.18
N PRO A 120 -8.85 -31.45 33.49
CA PRO A 120 -7.55 -31.41 32.79
C PRO A 120 -7.61 -31.87 31.33
N VAL A 121 -8.70 -32.54 30.91
CA VAL A 121 -8.93 -33.01 29.55
C VAL A 121 -9.89 -32.06 28.84
N LEU A 122 -11.06 -31.82 29.42
CA LEU A 122 -12.15 -31.09 28.77
C LEU A 122 -11.87 -29.58 28.67
N SER A 123 -11.00 -29.02 29.50
CA SER A 123 -10.57 -27.62 29.35
C SER A 123 -9.73 -27.34 28.10
N LYS A 124 -9.40 -28.37 27.31
CA LYS A 124 -8.53 -28.27 26.12
C LYS A 124 -9.25 -28.57 24.80
N VAL A 125 -10.51 -29.04 24.87
CA VAL A 125 -11.31 -29.33 23.68
C VAL A 125 -12.12 -28.10 23.27
N LYS A 126 -12.64 -28.08 22.04
CA LYS A 126 -13.54 -27.00 21.60
C LYS A 126 -14.93 -27.20 22.18
N LEU A 127 -15.52 -26.14 22.72
CA LEU A 127 -16.86 -26.13 23.28
C LEU A 127 -17.73 -25.16 22.48
N ILE A 128 -18.77 -25.69 21.84
CA ILE A 128 -19.72 -24.91 21.04
C ILE A 128 -21.12 -25.09 21.64
N ALA A 129 -21.84 -24.01 21.89
CA ALA A 129 -23.21 -24.06 22.36
C ALA A 129 -24.21 -23.74 21.25
N GLU A 130 -25.35 -24.43 21.27
CA GLU A 130 -26.62 -23.85 20.83
C GLU A 130 -27.19 -23.01 21.99
N PRO A 131 -27.11 -21.67 21.94
CA PRO A 131 -27.31 -20.82 23.11
C PRO A 131 -28.77 -20.48 23.36
N TRP A 132 -29.66 -21.43 23.09
CA TRP A 132 -31.09 -21.32 23.37
C TRP A 132 -31.71 -22.66 23.79
N ASP A 133 -32.79 -22.58 24.54
CA ASP A 133 -33.74 -23.67 24.75
C ASP A 133 -35.19 -23.12 24.75
N ILE A 134 -36.20 -24.00 24.88
CA ILE A 134 -37.60 -23.57 24.84
C ILE A 134 -38.16 -23.14 26.21
N GLY A 135 -37.36 -23.23 27.27
CA GLY A 135 -37.74 -22.83 28.61
C GLY A 135 -37.85 -21.31 28.74
N PRO A 136 -38.57 -20.81 29.77
CA PRO A 136 -38.55 -19.38 30.11
C PRO A 136 -37.11 -18.87 30.26
N GLY A 137 -36.81 -17.73 29.63
CA GLY A 137 -35.47 -17.15 29.63
C GLY A 137 -34.41 -18.00 28.90
N GLY A 138 -34.81 -18.91 28.02
CA GLY A 138 -33.89 -19.83 27.33
C GLY A 138 -32.98 -19.19 26.29
N TYR A 139 -33.34 -18.05 25.70
CA TYR A 139 -32.49 -17.37 24.72
C TYR A 139 -31.37 -16.57 25.41
N VAL A 140 -30.15 -17.09 25.37
CA VAL A 140 -28.99 -16.57 26.13
C VAL A 140 -27.75 -16.38 25.24
N LEU A 141 -27.96 -16.05 23.96
CA LEU A 141 -26.89 -15.73 23.01
C LEU A 141 -25.91 -14.68 23.58
N GLY A 142 -24.62 -15.01 23.54
CA GLY A 142 -23.52 -14.19 24.03
C GLY A 142 -23.27 -14.31 25.55
N GLN A 143 -24.05 -15.10 26.28
CA GLN A 143 -23.99 -15.22 27.75
C GLN A 143 -23.27 -16.48 28.25
N PHE A 144 -22.70 -17.30 27.36
CA PHE A 144 -21.83 -18.41 27.77
C PHE A 144 -20.46 -17.89 28.25
N PRO A 145 -19.67 -18.72 28.95
CA PRO A 145 -18.32 -18.36 29.35
C PRO A 145 -17.36 -18.08 28.18
N ASP A 146 -16.21 -17.48 28.49
CA ASP A 146 -15.26 -16.95 27.50
C ASP A 146 -14.54 -18.02 26.66
N ASP A 147 -14.44 -19.24 27.18
CA ASP A 147 -13.90 -20.43 26.53
C ASP A 147 -14.88 -21.14 25.58
N TRP A 148 -16.09 -20.61 25.41
CA TRP A 148 -17.12 -21.15 24.53
C TRP A 148 -17.28 -20.35 23.24
N ALA A 149 -17.59 -21.06 22.16
CA ALA A 149 -18.18 -20.48 20.98
C ALA A 149 -19.68 -20.79 20.92
N GLU A 150 -20.45 -19.99 20.20
CA GLU A 150 -21.90 -20.09 20.16
C GLU A 150 -22.41 -20.02 18.73
N TRP A 151 -23.39 -20.85 18.39
CA TRP A 151 -24.17 -20.69 17.17
C TRP A 151 -24.86 -19.32 17.16
N ASN A 152 -24.59 -18.54 16.12
CA ASN A 152 -25.13 -17.19 15.96
C ASN A 152 -26.30 -17.21 14.97
N ASP A 153 -27.52 -17.45 15.47
CA ASP A 153 -28.75 -17.39 14.67
C ASP A 153 -29.07 -15.97 14.20
N ARG A 154 -28.65 -14.95 14.95
CA ARG A 154 -28.77 -13.55 14.52
C ARG A 154 -27.98 -13.30 13.22
N PHE A 155 -26.76 -13.82 13.09
CA PHE A 155 -25.98 -13.75 11.84
C PHE A 155 -26.76 -14.38 10.67
N ARG A 156 -27.34 -15.56 10.88
CA ARG A 156 -28.17 -16.24 9.87
C ARG A 156 -29.29 -15.33 9.40
N ASP A 157 -30.04 -14.77 10.35
CA ASP A 157 -31.24 -13.99 10.07
C ASP A 157 -30.92 -12.64 9.43
N ASP A 158 -29.88 -11.96 9.89
CA ASP A 158 -29.43 -10.67 9.36
C ASP A 158 -28.92 -10.79 7.92
N VAL A 159 -28.13 -11.83 7.61
CA VAL A 159 -27.65 -12.07 6.24
C VAL A 159 -28.80 -12.47 5.32
N ARG A 160 -29.72 -13.33 5.80
CA ARG A 160 -30.92 -13.72 5.04
C ARG A 160 -31.82 -12.52 4.76
N SER A 161 -32.10 -11.69 5.76
CA SER A 161 -32.93 -10.48 5.67
C SER A 161 -32.34 -9.46 4.70
N PHE A 162 -31.03 -9.19 4.81
CA PHE A 162 -30.34 -8.30 3.89
C PHE A 162 -30.49 -8.79 2.46
N TRP A 163 -30.14 -10.04 2.19
CA TRP A 163 -30.19 -10.56 0.83
C TRP A 163 -31.61 -10.81 0.32
N ARG A 164 -32.62 -11.01 1.17
CA ARG A 164 -34.03 -11.04 0.76
C ARG A 164 -34.51 -9.70 0.20
N GLY A 165 -33.99 -8.59 0.72
CA GLY A 165 -34.38 -7.25 0.27
C GLY A 165 -35.01 -6.37 1.34
N ASP A 166 -34.99 -6.78 2.61
CA ASP A 166 -35.65 -6.04 3.68
C ASP A 166 -35.04 -4.64 3.88
N ASP A 167 -35.89 -3.67 4.21
CA ASP A 167 -35.48 -2.29 4.48
C ASP A 167 -34.71 -2.20 5.80
N GLY A 168 -33.62 -1.43 5.82
CA GLY A 168 -32.78 -1.23 7.01
C GLY A 168 -31.83 -2.39 7.36
N ALA A 169 -31.94 -3.54 6.69
CA ALA A 169 -31.16 -4.74 7.02
C ALA A 169 -29.64 -4.59 6.85
N HIS A 170 -29.17 -3.57 6.14
CA HIS A 170 -27.73 -3.26 6.02
C HIS A 170 -27.08 -2.89 7.36
N GLN A 171 -27.85 -2.34 8.30
CA GLN A 171 -27.34 -1.96 9.63
C GLN A 171 -26.94 -3.20 10.43
N ASN A 172 -27.80 -4.21 10.45
CA ASN A 172 -27.49 -5.46 11.13
C ASN A 172 -26.42 -6.27 10.37
N LEU A 173 -26.47 -6.27 9.03
CA LEU A 173 -25.41 -6.89 8.21
C LEU A 173 -24.03 -6.34 8.57
N ALA A 174 -23.92 -5.03 8.84
CA ALA A 174 -22.66 -4.41 9.24
C ALA A 174 -22.10 -5.01 10.54
N GLY A 175 -22.96 -5.22 11.54
CA GLY A 175 -22.59 -5.93 12.77
C GLY A 175 -22.18 -7.38 12.50
N ALA A 176 -22.97 -8.10 11.69
CA ALA A 176 -22.70 -9.49 11.32
C ALA A 176 -21.33 -9.68 10.65
N LEU A 177 -20.96 -8.79 9.71
CA LEU A 177 -19.66 -8.82 9.02
C LEU A 177 -18.46 -8.63 9.96
N LEU A 178 -18.66 -7.92 11.09
CA LEU A 178 -17.64 -7.63 12.09
C LEU A 178 -17.76 -8.52 13.34
N GLY A 179 -18.41 -9.68 13.21
CA GLY A 179 -18.44 -10.72 14.25
C GLY A 179 -19.50 -10.48 15.32
N THR A 180 -20.54 -9.68 15.04
CA THR A 180 -21.65 -9.38 15.96
C THR A 180 -21.11 -8.89 17.32
N ALA A 181 -20.18 -7.94 17.25
CA ALA A 181 -19.44 -7.43 18.40
C ALA A 181 -20.36 -6.88 19.50
N GLU A 182 -21.52 -6.33 19.13
CA GLU A 182 -22.51 -5.82 20.08
C GLU A 182 -23.10 -6.88 21.01
N ILE A 183 -22.96 -8.17 20.68
CA ILE A 183 -23.34 -9.30 21.55
C ILE A 183 -22.10 -9.97 22.16
N PHE A 184 -21.07 -10.21 21.36
CA PHE A 184 -19.97 -11.08 21.77
C PHE A 184 -18.73 -10.36 22.32
N ASP A 185 -18.54 -9.05 22.05
CA ASP A 185 -17.38 -8.28 22.55
C ASP A 185 -17.56 -7.86 24.01
N GLN A 186 -17.61 -8.86 24.86
CA GLN A 186 -17.71 -8.71 26.31
C GLN A 186 -16.92 -9.82 27.00
N ASN A 187 -16.54 -9.58 28.26
CA ASN A 187 -15.89 -10.58 29.13
C ASN A 187 -14.60 -11.20 28.54
N GLY A 188 -13.89 -10.48 27.67
CA GLY A 188 -12.62 -10.94 27.09
C GLY A 188 -12.74 -11.98 25.96
N ARG A 189 -13.96 -12.22 25.47
CA ARG A 189 -14.23 -13.15 24.37
C ARG A 189 -13.53 -12.73 23.09
N ALA A 190 -13.12 -13.73 22.30
CA ALA A 190 -12.52 -13.51 21.00
C ALA A 190 -13.59 -13.33 19.92
N ALA A 191 -13.26 -12.61 18.84
CA ALA A 191 -14.16 -12.49 17.68
C ALA A 191 -14.54 -13.85 17.08
N THR A 192 -13.71 -14.88 17.29
CA THR A 192 -13.95 -16.27 16.87
C THR A 192 -15.00 -17.01 17.70
N SER A 193 -15.50 -16.42 18.79
CA SER A 193 -16.57 -17.00 19.62
C SER A 193 -17.93 -17.03 18.92
N SER A 194 -18.13 -16.27 17.84
CA SER A 194 -19.32 -16.36 17.00
C SER A 194 -19.16 -17.47 15.94
N ILE A 195 -20.00 -18.50 16.01
CA ILE A 195 -20.16 -19.49 14.94
C ILE A 195 -21.22 -18.97 13.97
N ASN A 196 -20.76 -18.39 12.87
CA ASN A 196 -21.62 -17.82 11.83
C ASN A 196 -22.11 -18.92 10.91
N PHE A 197 -23.39 -18.92 10.55
CA PHE A 197 -23.95 -19.87 9.59
C PHE A 197 -25.12 -19.26 8.82
N ILE A 198 -25.40 -19.80 7.63
CA ILE A 198 -26.58 -19.41 6.83
C ILE A 198 -27.66 -20.49 6.87
N ALA A 199 -27.27 -21.74 6.96
CA ALA A 199 -28.16 -22.88 7.12
C ALA A 199 -27.50 -23.90 8.06
N ALA A 200 -28.33 -24.70 8.71
CA ALA A 200 -27.93 -25.79 9.58
C ALA A 200 -28.86 -26.99 9.30
N HIS A 201 -28.75 -28.05 10.09
CA HIS A 201 -29.70 -29.16 9.99
C HIS A 201 -31.13 -28.73 10.35
N ASP A 202 -31.28 -27.71 11.20
CA ASP A 202 -32.56 -27.06 11.49
C ASP A 202 -32.88 -25.98 10.47
N GLY A 203 -34.11 -26.02 9.95
CA GLY A 203 -34.61 -25.06 8.98
C GLY A 203 -34.29 -25.46 7.54
N PHE A 204 -34.35 -24.49 6.64
CA PHE A 204 -34.01 -24.69 5.24
C PHE A 204 -32.50 -24.80 5.02
N THR A 205 -32.13 -25.65 4.06
CA THR A 205 -30.84 -25.59 3.33
C THR A 205 -30.64 -24.22 2.69
N LEU A 206 -29.42 -23.89 2.24
CA LEU A 206 -29.18 -22.66 1.49
C LEU A 206 -29.98 -22.64 0.17
N HIS A 207 -30.12 -23.79 -0.50
CA HIS A 207 -30.90 -23.87 -1.74
C HIS A 207 -32.38 -23.58 -1.50
N ASP A 208 -32.94 -24.16 -0.43
CA ASP A 208 -34.36 -24.01 -0.13
C ASP A 208 -34.68 -22.60 0.40
N THR A 209 -33.73 -21.95 1.09
CA THR A 209 -33.84 -20.56 1.52
C THR A 209 -34.06 -19.59 0.36
N VAL A 210 -33.58 -19.92 -0.85
CA VAL A 210 -33.79 -19.11 -2.07
C VAL A 210 -34.82 -19.71 -3.02
N SER A 211 -35.55 -20.74 -2.59
CA SER A 211 -36.48 -21.50 -3.45
C SER A 211 -37.88 -21.67 -2.85
N PHE A 212 -38.07 -21.48 -1.55
CA PHE A 212 -39.36 -21.67 -0.88
C PHE A 212 -39.68 -20.52 0.08
N ASN A 213 -40.89 -20.00 0.04
CA ASN A 213 -41.42 -19.05 1.03
C ASN A 213 -42.15 -19.75 2.17
N THR A 214 -42.63 -20.97 1.95
CA THR A 214 -43.40 -21.75 2.92
C THR A 214 -42.76 -23.11 3.16
N LYS A 215 -42.93 -23.67 4.36
CA LYS A 215 -42.46 -25.02 4.69
C LYS A 215 -43.39 -26.10 4.14
N HIS A 216 -42.81 -27.21 3.69
CA HIS A 216 -43.44 -28.38 3.06
C HIS A 216 -43.08 -29.66 3.82
N ASN A 217 -43.41 -29.69 5.11
CA ASN A 217 -43.08 -30.74 6.08
C ASN A 217 -44.15 -31.85 6.12
N LEU A 218 -45.05 -31.94 5.13
CA LEU A 218 -46.15 -32.92 5.11
C LEU A 218 -45.65 -34.37 5.22
N ALA A 219 -44.46 -34.66 4.67
CA ALA A 219 -43.82 -35.97 4.74
C ALA A 219 -43.49 -36.42 6.18
N ASN A 220 -43.43 -35.48 7.14
CA ASN A 220 -43.14 -35.77 8.54
C ASN A 220 -44.34 -36.36 9.30
N GLY A 221 -45.55 -36.31 8.71
CA GLY A 221 -46.76 -36.91 9.30
C GLY A 221 -47.50 -36.02 10.31
N GLU A 222 -47.06 -34.78 10.54
CA GLU A 222 -47.64 -33.87 11.54
C GLU A 222 -48.54 -32.78 10.92
N HIS A 223 -49.04 -33.03 9.70
CA HIS A 223 -49.88 -32.09 8.94
C HIS A 223 -49.25 -30.70 8.79
N ASN A 224 -47.93 -30.64 8.53
CA ASN A 224 -47.15 -29.41 8.34
C ASN A 224 -47.08 -28.48 9.58
N ARG A 225 -47.44 -28.97 10.77
CA ARG A 225 -47.40 -28.16 12.00
C ARG A 225 -45.99 -27.99 12.53
N ASP A 226 -45.16 -29.01 12.40
CA ASP A 226 -43.77 -29.07 12.85
C ASP A 226 -42.84 -28.15 12.04
N GLY A 227 -41.71 -27.76 12.61
CA GLY A 227 -40.74 -26.83 12.01
C GLY A 227 -41.11 -25.35 12.18
N HIS A 228 -40.09 -24.48 12.17
CA HIS A 228 -40.27 -23.04 12.41
C HIS A 228 -40.98 -22.35 11.22
N GLY A 229 -41.81 -21.34 11.49
CA GLY A 229 -42.56 -20.61 10.46
C GLY A 229 -41.86 -19.36 9.91
N HIS A 230 -40.83 -18.86 10.58
CA HIS A 230 -40.10 -17.65 10.18
C HIS A 230 -38.72 -18.00 9.59
N ASN A 231 -38.68 -18.32 8.30
CA ASN A 231 -37.44 -18.79 7.65
C ASN A 231 -36.56 -17.69 7.03
N ILE A 232 -37.11 -16.48 6.87
CA ILE A 232 -36.47 -15.35 6.18
C ILE A 232 -35.96 -15.79 4.80
N SER A 233 -36.84 -16.41 4.02
CA SER A 233 -36.56 -16.95 2.69
C SER A 233 -37.25 -16.15 1.58
N ASP A 234 -36.80 -16.36 0.35
CA ASP A 234 -37.37 -15.77 -0.87
C ASP A 234 -37.29 -16.75 -2.03
N ASN A 235 -38.44 -17.20 -2.53
CA ASN A 235 -38.55 -18.11 -3.65
C ASN A 235 -38.29 -17.46 -5.03
N MET A 236 -38.08 -16.14 -5.06
CA MET A 236 -37.87 -15.32 -6.27
C MET A 236 -39.01 -15.41 -7.28
N GLY A 237 -40.24 -15.57 -6.79
CA GLY A 237 -41.48 -15.59 -7.57
C GLY A 237 -42.00 -16.98 -7.95
N VAL A 238 -41.23 -18.05 -7.72
CA VAL A 238 -41.65 -19.43 -8.03
C VAL A 238 -41.39 -20.33 -6.82
N GLU A 239 -42.42 -20.94 -6.23
CA GLU A 239 -42.25 -21.86 -5.11
C GLU A 239 -41.66 -23.20 -5.60
N GLY A 240 -40.55 -23.63 -5.02
CA GLY A 240 -39.87 -24.87 -5.35
C GLY A 240 -39.05 -24.85 -6.65
N PRO A 241 -38.87 -26.00 -7.32
CA PRO A 241 -38.10 -26.10 -8.56
C PRO A 241 -38.59 -25.14 -9.64
N ALA A 242 -37.66 -24.51 -10.36
CA ALA A 242 -37.97 -23.53 -11.40
C ALA A 242 -37.38 -23.95 -12.75
N GLU A 243 -38.13 -23.74 -13.83
CA GLU A 243 -37.65 -23.98 -15.21
C GLU A 243 -37.08 -22.71 -15.87
N ASN A 244 -37.46 -21.52 -15.38
CA ASN A 244 -37.02 -20.25 -15.95
C ASN A 244 -35.52 -20.02 -15.69
N PRO A 245 -34.67 -19.95 -16.74
CA PRO A 245 -33.23 -19.76 -16.59
C PRO A 245 -32.84 -18.49 -15.82
N GLN A 246 -33.66 -17.44 -15.88
CA GLN A 246 -33.42 -16.18 -15.16
C GLN A 246 -33.56 -16.37 -13.64
N ILE A 247 -34.57 -17.11 -13.19
CA ILE A 247 -34.78 -17.42 -11.77
C ILE A 247 -33.66 -18.34 -11.27
N ILE A 248 -33.31 -19.37 -12.03
CA ILE A 248 -32.21 -20.28 -11.68
C ILE A 248 -30.89 -19.50 -11.53
N ALA A 249 -30.60 -18.57 -12.46
CA ALA A 249 -29.43 -17.71 -12.40
C ALA A 249 -29.46 -16.78 -11.19
N ALA A 250 -30.61 -16.15 -10.89
CA ALA A 250 -30.79 -15.26 -9.75
C ALA A 250 -30.61 -16.00 -8.42
N ARG A 251 -31.16 -17.21 -8.28
CA ARG A 251 -30.97 -18.08 -7.11
C ARG A 251 -29.50 -18.45 -6.94
N ARG A 252 -28.81 -18.85 -8.02
CA ARG A 252 -27.37 -19.12 -7.96
C ARG A 252 -26.57 -17.89 -7.51
N GLN A 253 -26.90 -16.71 -8.03
CA GLN A 253 -26.26 -15.45 -7.64
C GLN A 253 -26.47 -15.17 -6.15
N ARG A 254 -27.70 -15.30 -5.65
CA ARG A 254 -28.04 -15.11 -4.23
C ARG A 254 -27.32 -16.11 -3.31
N LYS A 255 -27.24 -17.38 -3.70
CA LYS A 255 -26.44 -18.40 -2.99
C LYS A 255 -24.97 -17.98 -2.90
N LYS A 256 -24.36 -17.57 -4.02
CA LYS A 256 -22.96 -17.10 -4.03
C LYS A 256 -22.75 -15.88 -3.14
N ASN A 257 -23.69 -14.93 -3.15
CA ASN A 257 -23.65 -13.73 -2.31
C ASN A 257 -23.71 -14.07 -0.81
N MET A 258 -24.63 -14.94 -0.40
CA MET A 258 -24.74 -15.39 0.99
C MET A 258 -23.50 -16.18 1.44
N LEU A 259 -22.97 -17.06 0.59
CA LEU A 259 -21.73 -17.81 0.86
C LEU A 259 -20.50 -16.90 0.97
N ALA A 260 -20.39 -15.89 0.10
CA ALA A 260 -19.34 -14.88 0.18
C ALA A 260 -19.46 -14.07 1.49
N THR A 261 -20.68 -13.68 1.87
CA THR A 261 -20.93 -12.99 3.14
C THR A 261 -20.49 -13.84 4.33
N LEU A 262 -20.90 -15.12 4.37
CA LEU A 262 -20.51 -16.08 5.41
C LEU A 262 -18.98 -16.23 5.53
N LEU A 263 -18.31 -16.56 4.42
CA LEU A 263 -16.89 -16.92 4.43
C LEU A 263 -15.95 -15.71 4.55
N LEU A 264 -16.45 -14.48 4.37
CA LEU A 264 -15.64 -13.25 4.45
C LEU A 264 -15.96 -12.38 5.67
N SER A 265 -16.92 -12.80 6.51
CA SER A 265 -17.19 -12.16 7.80
C SER A 265 -16.14 -12.51 8.86
N GLN A 266 -15.95 -11.64 9.85
CA GLN A 266 -15.24 -12.00 11.09
C GLN A 266 -16.03 -13.06 11.86
N GLY A 267 -15.33 -13.87 12.65
CA GLY A 267 -15.89 -15.03 13.36
C GLY A 267 -15.52 -16.37 12.73
N THR A 268 -16.24 -17.41 13.11
CA THR A 268 -15.97 -18.79 12.67
C THR A 268 -17.10 -19.25 11.75
N PRO A 269 -16.89 -19.37 10.42
CA PRO A 269 -17.95 -19.79 9.51
C PRO A 269 -18.21 -21.30 9.60
N MET A 270 -19.49 -21.67 9.68
CA MET A 270 -19.98 -23.04 9.58
C MET A 270 -20.82 -23.19 8.30
N LEU A 271 -20.48 -24.21 7.51
CA LEU A 271 -21.16 -24.55 6.26
C LEU A 271 -21.94 -25.85 6.46
N LEU A 272 -23.23 -25.86 6.11
CA LEU A 272 -24.03 -27.07 6.06
C LEU A 272 -23.58 -27.94 4.88
N ALA A 273 -23.33 -29.22 5.13
CA ALA A 273 -22.94 -30.15 4.07
C ALA A 273 -24.03 -30.25 3.00
N GLY A 274 -23.63 -30.10 1.73
CA GLY A 274 -24.54 -30.08 0.59
C GLY A 274 -24.85 -28.67 0.06
N ASP A 275 -24.71 -27.62 0.88
CA ASP A 275 -24.91 -26.25 0.42
C ASP A 275 -23.89 -25.85 -0.66
N GLU A 276 -22.70 -26.48 -0.65
CA GLU A 276 -21.65 -26.22 -1.64
C GLU A 276 -22.01 -26.68 -3.05
N PHE A 277 -22.98 -27.60 -3.21
CA PHE A 277 -23.43 -28.08 -4.51
C PHE A 277 -24.94 -27.95 -4.71
N GLY A 278 -25.66 -27.31 -3.79
CA GLY A 278 -27.08 -26.99 -3.94
C GLY A 278 -28.04 -28.08 -3.49
N HIS A 279 -27.69 -28.85 -2.45
CA HIS A 279 -28.61 -29.80 -1.81
C HIS A 279 -29.93 -29.14 -1.40
N SER A 280 -31.03 -29.85 -1.60
CA SER A 280 -32.40 -29.43 -1.29
C SER A 280 -33.10 -30.53 -0.51
N GLN A 281 -33.93 -30.12 0.44
CA GLN A 281 -34.88 -30.97 1.16
C GLN A 281 -36.31 -30.77 0.64
N ASN A 282 -36.46 -30.27 -0.59
CA ASN A 282 -37.73 -29.99 -1.26
C ASN A 282 -38.68 -29.11 -0.42
N GLY A 283 -38.11 -28.13 0.28
CA GLY A 283 -38.90 -27.23 1.12
C GLY A 283 -39.34 -27.85 2.45
N ASN A 284 -38.88 -29.05 2.81
CA ASN A 284 -38.96 -29.52 4.19
C ASN A 284 -37.91 -28.75 5.02
N ASN A 285 -38.33 -28.05 6.07
CA ASN A 285 -37.44 -27.26 6.93
C ASN A 285 -37.19 -27.90 8.30
N ASN A 286 -37.61 -29.16 8.46
CA ASN A 286 -37.53 -29.91 9.69
C ASN A 286 -37.45 -31.41 9.37
N ALA A 287 -36.49 -31.82 8.55
CA ALA A 287 -36.41 -33.18 8.01
C ALA A 287 -35.87 -34.22 9.02
N TYR A 288 -36.11 -34.04 10.33
CA TYR A 288 -35.53 -34.83 11.43
C TYR A 288 -35.87 -36.33 11.37
N CYS A 289 -37.00 -36.69 10.77
CA CYS A 289 -37.49 -38.06 10.66
C CYS A 289 -37.41 -38.64 9.23
N GLN A 290 -36.73 -37.96 8.31
CA GLN A 290 -36.61 -38.37 6.93
C GLN A 290 -35.25 -39.03 6.68
N ASP A 291 -35.19 -40.36 6.75
CA ASP A 291 -34.02 -41.13 6.29
C ASP A 291 -34.29 -41.68 4.88
N ASN A 292 -34.18 -40.79 3.89
CA ASN A 292 -34.48 -41.06 2.48
C ASN A 292 -33.87 -39.96 1.58
N GLU A 293 -34.20 -39.97 0.29
CA GLU A 293 -33.70 -39.04 -0.72
C GLU A 293 -33.96 -37.56 -0.41
N THR A 294 -34.88 -37.24 0.50
CA THR A 294 -35.08 -35.86 1.00
C THR A 294 -33.82 -35.35 1.71
N THR A 295 -33.12 -36.17 2.48
CA THR A 295 -31.97 -35.75 3.32
C THR A 295 -30.63 -36.30 2.84
N TRP A 296 -30.64 -37.37 2.05
CA TRP A 296 -29.41 -37.93 1.49
C TRP A 296 -28.73 -36.93 0.54
N LEU A 297 -27.41 -36.79 0.68
CA LEU A 297 -26.61 -35.96 -0.21
C LEU A 297 -26.55 -36.58 -1.61
N ASN A 298 -27.22 -35.96 -2.58
CA ASN A 298 -27.23 -36.40 -3.97
C ASN A 298 -26.00 -35.87 -4.73
N TRP A 299 -24.98 -36.70 -4.88
CA TRP A 299 -23.75 -36.36 -5.60
C TRP A 299 -23.90 -36.38 -7.13
N ASP A 300 -24.93 -37.03 -7.67
CA ASP A 300 -25.13 -37.14 -9.12
C ASP A 300 -25.72 -35.86 -9.74
N ASP A 301 -26.32 -34.98 -8.92
CA ASP A 301 -26.94 -33.71 -9.32
C ASP A 301 -26.20 -32.49 -8.72
N SER A 302 -24.87 -32.57 -8.59
CA SER A 302 -24.07 -31.51 -7.97
C SER A 302 -23.91 -30.26 -8.86
N ASP A 303 -24.12 -29.06 -8.30
CA ASP A 303 -23.74 -27.80 -8.95
C ASP A 303 -22.22 -27.57 -8.85
N ASP A 304 -21.48 -28.10 -9.83
CA ASP A 304 -20.01 -27.99 -9.94
C ASP A 304 -19.50 -26.53 -9.99
N GLU A 305 -20.32 -25.60 -10.49
CA GLU A 305 -19.97 -24.17 -10.50
C GLU A 305 -19.95 -23.62 -9.07
N LEU A 306 -20.97 -23.96 -8.28
CA LEU A 306 -21.06 -23.55 -6.88
C LEU A 306 -19.95 -24.20 -6.03
N GLN A 307 -19.66 -25.48 -6.26
CA GLN A 307 -18.65 -26.20 -5.49
C GLN A 307 -17.24 -25.61 -5.72
N ARG A 308 -16.91 -25.27 -6.98
CA ARG A 308 -15.67 -24.56 -7.30
C ARG A 308 -15.62 -23.19 -6.64
N PHE A 309 -16.72 -22.44 -6.67
CA PHE A 309 -16.79 -21.13 -6.04
C PHE A 309 -16.60 -21.18 -4.52
N VAL A 310 -17.21 -22.15 -3.82
CA VAL A 310 -16.99 -22.34 -2.38
C VAL A 310 -15.53 -22.67 -2.07
N ARG A 311 -14.89 -23.50 -2.90
CA ARG A 311 -13.45 -23.79 -2.76
C ARG A 311 -12.59 -22.53 -2.92
N GLU A 312 -12.91 -21.67 -3.89
CA GLU A 312 -12.23 -20.39 -4.10
C GLU A 312 -12.41 -19.45 -2.89
N LEU A 313 -13.62 -19.35 -2.33
CA LEU A 313 -13.87 -18.55 -1.12
C LEU A 313 -13.11 -19.06 0.10
N ILE A 314 -13.08 -20.37 0.33
CA ILE A 314 -12.33 -20.98 1.45
C ILE A 314 -10.82 -20.70 1.28
N ASN A 315 -10.30 -20.83 0.06
CA ASN A 315 -8.90 -20.53 -0.23
C ASN A 315 -8.59 -19.04 -0.03
N LEU A 316 -9.50 -18.15 -0.45
CA LEU A 316 -9.39 -16.72 -0.25
C LEU A 316 -9.34 -16.38 1.25
N ARG A 317 -10.29 -16.89 2.05
CA ARG A 317 -10.31 -16.70 3.51
C ARG A 317 -9.00 -17.15 4.16
N LYS A 318 -8.48 -18.32 3.78
CA LYS A 318 -7.22 -18.87 4.31
C LYS A 318 -5.98 -18.08 3.88
N SER A 319 -6.03 -17.41 2.74
CA SER A 319 -4.90 -16.66 2.20
C SER A 319 -4.75 -15.26 2.81
N TYR A 320 -5.83 -14.70 3.34
CA TYR A 320 -5.86 -13.33 3.85
C TYR A 320 -6.27 -13.29 5.33
N PRO A 321 -5.35 -12.99 6.26
CA PRO A 321 -5.64 -12.95 7.69
C PRO A 321 -6.67 -11.87 8.06
N HIS A 322 -6.92 -10.90 7.18
CA HIS A 322 -7.94 -9.86 7.33
C HIS A 322 -9.32 -10.40 7.70
N PHE A 323 -9.70 -11.61 7.24
CA PHE A 323 -11.02 -12.22 7.47
C PHE A 323 -11.11 -13.07 8.75
N SER A 324 -10.00 -13.31 9.44
CA SER A 324 -9.90 -14.27 10.56
C SER A 324 -9.21 -13.66 11.78
N GLN A 325 -9.54 -12.42 12.09
CA GLN A 325 -8.96 -11.73 13.23
C GLN A 325 -9.53 -12.28 14.54
N SER A 326 -8.67 -12.44 15.55
CA SER A 326 -9.09 -12.89 16.89
C SER A 326 -9.67 -11.76 17.74
N LYS A 327 -9.36 -10.50 17.39
CA LYS A 327 -9.86 -9.29 18.06
C LYS A 327 -10.95 -8.63 17.21
N TYR A 328 -11.89 -8.01 17.90
CA TYR A 328 -12.89 -7.15 17.27
C TYR A 328 -12.26 -5.90 16.65
N LEU A 329 -12.94 -5.35 15.65
CA LEU A 329 -12.48 -4.23 14.84
C LEU A 329 -13.36 -3.01 15.08
N HIS A 330 -12.76 -1.94 15.62
CA HIS A 330 -13.48 -0.73 16.07
C HIS A 330 -13.01 0.58 15.41
N GLY A 331 -12.25 0.49 14.31
CA GLY A 331 -11.69 1.66 13.61
C GLY A 331 -10.46 2.24 14.31
N GLU A 332 -9.69 1.38 14.99
CA GLU A 332 -8.47 1.76 15.69
C GLU A 332 -7.34 2.11 14.71
N ALA A 333 -6.51 3.10 15.05
CA ALA A 333 -5.35 3.47 14.25
C ALA A 333 -4.33 2.34 14.15
N ILE A 334 -3.81 2.10 12.95
CA ILE A 334 -2.72 1.16 12.73
C ILE A 334 -1.40 1.86 13.04
N ALA A 335 -0.63 1.30 13.98
CA ALA A 335 0.61 1.91 14.43
C ALA A 335 1.59 2.18 13.28
N GLY A 336 2.04 3.43 13.14
CA GLY A 336 2.97 3.85 12.10
C GLY A 336 2.35 4.12 10.73
N THR A 337 1.02 4.11 10.61
CA THR A 337 0.31 4.39 9.35
C THR A 337 -0.83 5.38 9.60
N ALA A 338 -1.32 6.02 8.53
CA ALA A 338 -2.47 6.94 8.61
C ALA A 338 -3.82 6.20 8.62
N ALA A 339 -3.82 4.89 8.37
CA ALA A 339 -5.01 4.08 8.22
C ALA A 339 -5.52 3.55 9.56
N VAL A 340 -6.79 3.15 9.57
CA VAL A 340 -7.42 2.44 10.68
C VAL A 340 -7.74 1.01 10.28
N ASN A 341 -7.94 0.12 11.27
CA ASN A 341 -8.15 -1.30 11.04
C ASN A 341 -9.46 -1.66 10.32
N VAL A 342 -10.49 -0.80 10.43
CA VAL A 342 -11.76 -0.95 9.70
C VAL A 342 -12.40 0.41 9.36
N GLU A 343 -12.91 0.55 8.13
CA GLU A 343 -13.78 1.68 7.72
C GLU A 343 -14.94 1.17 6.86
N TRP A 344 -16.13 1.72 7.11
CA TRP A 344 -17.30 1.54 6.24
C TRP A 344 -17.31 2.64 5.19
N LEU A 345 -17.50 2.26 3.93
CA LEU A 345 -17.37 3.14 2.78
C LEU A 345 -18.71 3.33 2.07
N SER A 346 -18.98 4.58 1.68
CA SER A 346 -20.05 4.89 0.72
C SER A 346 -19.57 4.67 -0.71
N PRO A 347 -20.48 4.65 -1.71
CA PRO A 347 -20.09 4.55 -3.13
C PRO A 347 -19.13 5.65 -3.62
N SER A 348 -19.00 6.77 -2.89
CA SER A 348 -17.98 7.79 -3.24
C SER A 348 -16.57 7.44 -2.77
N GLY A 349 -16.39 6.34 -2.02
CA GLY A 349 -15.14 5.97 -1.34
C GLY A 349 -14.91 6.69 -0.02
N GLU A 350 -15.83 7.57 0.39
CA GLU A 350 -15.74 8.23 1.68
C GLU A 350 -16.22 7.32 2.80
N VAL A 351 -15.85 7.66 4.04
CA VAL A 351 -16.41 6.99 5.21
C VAL A 351 -17.92 7.24 5.24
N LEU A 352 -18.70 6.17 5.36
CA LEU A 352 -20.15 6.20 5.37
C LEU A 352 -20.66 7.02 6.56
N LYS A 353 -21.39 8.11 6.29
CA LYS A 353 -21.82 9.09 7.30
C LYS A 353 -23.10 8.63 8.00
N PHE A 354 -23.35 9.15 9.19
CA PHE A 354 -24.53 8.80 10.01
C PHE A 354 -25.87 8.87 9.23
N HIS A 355 -26.13 9.98 8.55
CA HIS A 355 -27.37 10.15 7.75
C HIS A 355 -27.47 9.20 6.53
N GLU A 356 -26.37 8.59 6.10
CA GLU A 356 -26.35 7.58 5.04
C GLU A 356 -26.69 6.20 5.61
N TRP A 357 -26.22 5.89 6.82
CA TRP A 357 -26.61 4.70 7.58
C TRP A 357 -28.11 4.62 7.87
N GLU A 358 -28.75 5.77 8.10
CA GLU A 358 -30.19 5.85 8.38
C GLU A 358 -31.08 5.69 7.12
N ARG A 359 -30.50 5.63 5.91
CA ARG A 359 -31.29 5.42 4.69
C ARG A 359 -31.81 3.99 4.64
N PRO A 360 -33.14 3.74 4.65
CA PRO A 360 -33.68 2.38 4.67
C PRO A 360 -33.30 1.56 3.44
N ASN A 361 -33.04 2.23 2.31
CA ASN A 361 -32.76 1.62 1.01
C ASN A 361 -31.26 1.60 0.64
N LEU A 362 -30.34 1.73 1.60
CA LEU A 362 -28.91 1.64 1.31
C LEU A 362 -28.57 0.24 0.77
N SER A 363 -28.36 0.15 -0.54
CA SER A 363 -28.21 -1.11 -1.25
C SER A 363 -26.77 -1.43 -1.65
N CYS A 364 -25.86 -0.44 -1.59
CA CYS A 364 -24.44 -0.64 -1.88
C CYS A 364 -23.56 0.06 -0.83
N LEU A 365 -22.64 -0.70 -0.24
CA LEU A 365 -21.69 -0.25 0.77
C LEU A 365 -20.38 -1.03 0.65
N GLY A 366 -19.29 -0.40 1.09
CA GLY A 366 -17.97 -1.02 1.17
C GLY A 366 -17.50 -1.20 2.60
N LEU A 367 -16.64 -2.20 2.83
CA LEU A 367 -15.95 -2.46 4.08
C LEU A 367 -14.45 -2.58 3.78
N ALA A 368 -13.65 -1.62 4.26
CA ALA A 368 -12.20 -1.65 4.17
C ALA A 368 -11.61 -2.25 5.45
N LEU A 369 -10.94 -3.39 5.33
CA LEU A 369 -10.23 -4.08 6.41
C LEU A 369 -8.73 -3.88 6.19
N SER A 370 -8.07 -3.18 7.10
CA SER A 370 -6.63 -2.88 6.99
C SER A 370 -5.84 -3.59 8.07
N MET A 371 -4.64 -4.09 7.72
CA MET A 371 -3.79 -4.82 8.66
C MET A 371 -2.31 -4.43 8.52
N ALA A 372 -1.62 -4.32 9.66
CA ALA A 372 -0.21 -3.99 9.72
C ALA A 372 0.64 -4.95 8.85
N GLY A 373 1.39 -4.40 7.89
CA GLY A 373 2.24 -5.16 6.98
C GLY A 373 1.53 -5.99 5.90
N GLN A 374 0.20 -5.96 5.83
CA GLN A 374 -0.60 -6.77 4.90
C GLN A 374 -1.47 -5.93 3.93
N GLY A 375 -1.46 -4.60 4.06
CA GLY A 375 -2.27 -3.69 3.25
C GLY A 375 -3.76 -3.74 3.61
N THR A 376 -4.62 -3.41 2.64
CA THR A 376 -6.08 -3.35 2.82
C THR A 376 -6.83 -4.30 1.89
N ILE A 377 -7.82 -4.99 2.43
CA ILE A 377 -8.85 -5.70 1.67
C ILE A 377 -10.14 -4.89 1.72
N ILE A 378 -10.78 -4.69 0.57
CA ILE A 378 -12.04 -3.94 0.47
C ILE A 378 -13.12 -4.91 -0.03
N ILE A 379 -14.19 -5.06 0.74
CA ILE A 379 -15.36 -5.86 0.39
C ILE A 379 -16.47 -4.89 -0.01
N ILE A 380 -16.95 -4.95 -1.24
CA ILE A 380 -18.12 -4.18 -1.68
C ILE A 380 -19.30 -5.14 -1.79
N ILE A 381 -20.39 -4.78 -1.12
CA ILE A 381 -21.65 -5.53 -1.12
C ILE A 381 -22.68 -4.66 -1.82
N ASN A 382 -23.24 -5.17 -2.92
CA ASN A 382 -24.28 -4.50 -3.69
C ASN A 382 -25.51 -5.40 -3.84
N ARG A 383 -26.60 -5.06 -3.18
CA ARG A 383 -27.92 -5.69 -3.34
C ARG A 383 -28.75 -5.03 -4.44
N GLY A 384 -28.41 -3.81 -4.84
CA GLY A 384 -29.16 -3.02 -5.81
C GLY A 384 -28.73 -3.27 -7.25
N ASP A 385 -29.07 -2.30 -8.11
CA ASP A 385 -28.60 -2.23 -9.49
C ASP A 385 -27.09 -1.97 -9.58
N SER A 386 -26.52 -2.12 -10.77
CA SER A 386 -25.10 -1.82 -10.96
C SER A 386 -24.82 -0.35 -10.65
N CYS A 387 -23.76 -0.05 -9.91
CA CYS A 387 -23.41 1.30 -9.51
C CYS A 387 -21.92 1.58 -9.71
N GLU A 388 -21.52 2.85 -9.64
CA GLU A 388 -20.12 3.24 -9.55
C GLU A 388 -19.70 3.34 -8.09
N PHE A 389 -18.52 2.79 -7.80
CA PHE A 389 -17.88 2.85 -6.49
C PHE A 389 -16.46 3.39 -6.64
N SER A 390 -16.26 4.63 -6.22
CA SER A 390 -14.98 5.32 -6.35
C SER A 390 -14.03 4.83 -5.26
N LEU A 391 -12.98 4.09 -5.65
CA LEU A 391 -11.91 3.67 -4.74
C LEU A 391 -10.63 4.44 -5.08
N PRO A 392 -10.31 5.55 -4.37
CA PRO A 392 -9.10 6.33 -4.63
C PRO A 392 -7.84 5.55 -4.26
N GLY A 393 -6.79 5.66 -5.10
CA GLY A 393 -5.48 5.04 -4.87
C GLY A 393 -5.06 4.11 -6.01
N SER A 394 -3.76 4.03 -6.28
CA SER A 394 -3.20 3.24 -7.38
C SER A 394 -3.01 1.76 -7.01
N GLU A 395 -3.36 0.87 -7.95
CA GLU A 395 -3.21 -0.60 -7.96
C GLU A 395 -4.19 -1.39 -7.08
N LEU A 396 -5.49 -1.28 -7.39
CA LEU A 396 -6.50 -2.22 -6.89
C LEU A 396 -6.51 -3.50 -7.75
N GLU A 397 -6.30 -4.63 -7.09
CA GLU A 397 -6.44 -5.96 -7.69
C GLU A 397 -7.80 -6.55 -7.30
N VAL A 398 -8.60 -6.99 -8.28
CA VAL A 398 -9.83 -7.73 -8.00
C VAL A 398 -9.46 -9.16 -7.62
N LEU A 399 -9.74 -9.56 -6.39
CA LEU A 399 -9.47 -10.91 -5.91
C LEU A 399 -10.59 -11.89 -6.27
N LEU A 400 -11.85 -11.44 -6.14
CA LEU A 400 -13.04 -12.25 -6.39
C LEU A 400 -14.26 -11.35 -6.63
N SER A 401 -15.18 -11.80 -7.49
CA SER A 401 -16.53 -11.27 -7.60
C SER A 401 -17.52 -12.43 -7.64
N THR A 402 -18.67 -12.29 -6.97
CA THR A 402 -19.75 -13.27 -7.10
C THR A 402 -20.45 -13.17 -8.46
N SER A 403 -20.34 -12.03 -9.15
CA SER A 403 -20.91 -11.82 -10.49
C SER A 403 -19.98 -12.40 -11.58
N LYS A 404 -20.57 -12.81 -12.71
CA LYS A 404 -19.82 -13.22 -13.91
C LYS A 404 -19.34 -12.02 -14.74
N GLU A 405 -19.80 -10.81 -14.44
CA GLU A 405 -19.39 -9.61 -15.15
C GLU A 405 -17.93 -9.24 -14.82
N THR A 406 -17.14 -8.93 -15.86
CA THR A 406 -15.78 -8.43 -15.68
C THR A 406 -15.83 -7.05 -15.02
N ILE A 407 -15.19 -6.93 -13.86
CA ILE A 407 -15.03 -5.66 -13.16
C ILE A 407 -14.01 -4.81 -13.92
N ALA A 408 -14.48 -3.72 -14.52
CA ALA A 408 -13.64 -2.74 -15.20
C ALA A 408 -13.77 -1.38 -14.49
N GLY A 409 -12.66 -0.89 -13.92
CA GLY A 409 -12.64 0.38 -13.20
C GLY A 409 -13.51 0.35 -11.94
N ALA A 410 -14.34 1.37 -11.77
CA ALA A 410 -15.17 1.61 -10.58
C ALA A 410 -16.56 0.95 -10.62
N LYS A 411 -16.91 0.20 -11.68
CA LYS A 411 -18.28 -0.32 -11.84
C LYS A 411 -18.48 -1.61 -11.04
N ILE A 412 -19.46 -1.60 -10.13
CA ILE A 412 -19.85 -2.73 -9.29
C ILE A 412 -21.14 -3.36 -9.84
N PRO A 413 -21.16 -4.67 -10.16
CA PRO A 413 -22.33 -5.34 -10.70
C PRO A 413 -23.51 -5.36 -9.72
N ALA A 414 -24.72 -5.43 -10.27
CA ALA A 414 -25.94 -5.61 -9.50
C ALA A 414 -25.89 -6.94 -8.71
N ASN A 415 -26.53 -6.99 -7.54
CA ASN A 415 -26.65 -8.21 -6.73
C ASN A 415 -25.33 -8.99 -6.59
N SER A 416 -24.27 -8.33 -6.15
CA SER A 416 -22.91 -8.90 -6.10
C SER A 416 -22.16 -8.59 -4.81
N VAL A 417 -21.15 -9.41 -4.54
CA VAL A 417 -20.08 -9.14 -3.57
C VAL A 417 -18.77 -9.13 -4.36
N THR A 418 -18.02 -8.04 -4.27
CA THR A 418 -16.73 -7.87 -4.98
C THR A 418 -15.63 -7.55 -3.98
N ILE A 419 -14.48 -8.23 -4.11
CA ILE A 419 -13.35 -8.11 -3.19
C ILE A 419 -12.15 -7.55 -3.94
N PHE A 420 -11.60 -6.46 -3.39
CA PHE A 420 -10.39 -5.82 -3.89
C PHE A 420 -9.26 -5.95 -2.88
N LYS A 421 -8.04 -6.03 -3.40
CA LYS A 421 -6.80 -5.89 -2.63
C LYS A 421 -6.12 -4.60 -3.01
N ASN A 422 -5.74 -3.85 -1.99
CA ASN A 422 -4.79 -2.76 -2.09
C ASN A 422 -3.49 -3.22 -1.42
N THR A 423 -2.38 -3.19 -2.17
CA THR A 423 -1.06 -3.57 -1.63
C THR A 423 -0.59 -2.60 -0.55
N GLY A 424 -1.02 -1.33 -0.61
CA GLY A 424 -0.85 -0.34 0.44
C GLY A 424 -2.05 -0.26 1.38
N TYR A 425 -2.12 0.83 2.14
CA TYR A 425 -3.29 1.12 2.97
C TYR A 425 -4.31 1.96 2.20
N TYR A 426 -5.57 1.60 2.31
CA TYR A 426 -6.67 2.46 1.90
C TYR A 426 -6.77 3.66 2.83
N LEU A 427 -6.92 4.85 2.24
CA LEU A 427 -7.24 6.08 2.94
C LEU A 427 -8.45 6.69 2.25
N SER A 428 -9.53 6.94 3.00
CA SER A 428 -10.67 7.71 2.48
C SER A 428 -10.19 9.07 1.94
N PRO A 429 -10.85 9.65 0.92
CA PRO A 429 -10.39 10.92 0.37
C PRO A 429 -10.29 12.05 1.40
N ASP A 430 -11.21 12.16 2.37
CA ASP A 430 -11.10 13.12 3.48
C ASP A 430 -9.85 12.89 4.35
N ARG A 431 -9.55 11.63 4.70
CA ARG A 431 -8.36 11.28 5.49
C ARG A 431 -7.08 11.54 4.70
N ARG A 432 -7.08 11.17 3.42
CA ARG A 432 -5.99 11.44 2.48
C ARG A 432 -5.73 12.93 2.33
N LYS A 433 -6.78 13.75 2.33
CA LYS A 433 -6.64 15.21 2.28
C LYS A 433 -5.91 15.74 3.51
N ASN A 434 -6.35 15.36 4.70
CA ASN A 434 -5.79 15.82 5.96
C ASN A 434 -4.32 15.41 6.10
N ILE A 435 -3.98 14.15 5.78
CA ILE A 435 -2.59 13.67 5.88
C ILE A 435 -1.64 14.42 4.96
N VAL A 436 -2.07 14.75 3.74
CA VAL A 436 -1.23 15.50 2.79
C VAL A 436 -0.95 16.90 3.34
N ASP A 437 -1.94 17.56 3.95
CA ASP A 437 -1.75 18.88 4.54
C ASP A 437 -0.79 18.82 5.75
N GLU A 438 -0.94 17.82 6.63
CA GLU A 438 -0.03 17.60 7.77
C GLU A 438 1.41 17.29 7.32
N LEU A 439 1.57 16.40 6.33
CA LEU A 439 2.89 16.05 5.80
C LEU A 439 3.52 17.23 5.05
N ALA A 440 2.72 17.99 4.30
CA ALA A 440 3.20 19.19 3.61
C ALA A 440 3.73 20.22 4.61
N GLU A 441 3.00 20.46 5.71
CA GLU A 441 3.47 21.33 6.79
C GLU A 441 4.77 20.79 7.42
N HIS A 442 4.81 19.49 7.76
CA HIS A 442 5.99 18.86 8.35
C HIS A 442 7.25 18.97 7.49
N TYR A 443 7.10 18.83 6.17
CA TYR A 443 8.20 18.93 5.20
C TYR A 443 8.44 20.35 4.68
N ASN A 444 7.80 21.37 5.27
CA ASN A 444 7.91 22.80 4.90
C ASN A 444 7.52 23.09 3.44
N ILE A 445 6.57 22.34 2.89
CA ILE A 445 5.93 22.69 1.63
C ILE A 445 4.98 23.85 1.92
N LEU A 446 5.25 25.01 1.32
CA LEU A 446 4.48 26.22 1.56
C LEU A 446 3.02 26.01 1.13
N ASP A 447 2.08 26.35 2.01
CA ASP A 447 0.64 26.30 1.72
C ASP A 447 0.19 27.42 0.76
N SER A 448 1.00 28.48 0.64
CA SER A 448 0.80 29.53 -0.33
C SER A 448 2.09 30.28 -0.62
N TYR A 449 2.13 30.99 -1.75
CA TYR A 449 3.18 31.97 -2.03
C TYR A 449 2.55 33.27 -2.50
N ARG A 450 3.29 34.37 -2.34
CA ARG A 450 2.87 35.71 -2.78
C ARG A 450 3.61 36.03 -4.07
N ASP A 451 2.90 36.39 -5.13
CA ASP A 451 3.54 36.88 -6.34
C ASP A 451 3.99 38.33 -6.17
N ILE A 452 4.72 38.83 -7.16
CA ILE A 452 5.25 40.20 -7.18
C ILE A 452 4.17 41.30 -7.19
N SER A 453 2.91 40.98 -7.52
CA SER A 453 1.77 41.90 -7.43
C SER A 453 1.18 41.95 -6.01
N GLY A 454 1.68 41.11 -5.10
CA GLY A 454 1.16 40.95 -3.74
C GLY A 454 0.01 39.95 -3.63
N ARG A 455 -0.44 39.37 -4.76
CA ARG A 455 -1.51 38.36 -4.79
C ARG A 455 -1.00 37.05 -4.19
N VAL A 456 -1.82 36.45 -3.34
CA VAL A 456 -1.53 35.17 -2.70
C VAL A 456 -2.08 34.04 -3.55
N HIS A 457 -1.23 33.10 -3.93
CA HIS A 457 -1.57 31.85 -4.61
C HIS A 457 -1.54 30.72 -3.60
N LYS A 458 -2.65 30.01 -3.43
CA LYS A 458 -2.70 28.80 -2.60
C LYS A 458 -2.06 27.64 -3.35
N THR A 459 -1.25 26.86 -2.66
CA THR A 459 -0.69 25.62 -3.19
C THR A 459 -1.81 24.59 -3.29
N LEU A 460 -2.08 24.12 -4.50
CA LEU A 460 -3.11 23.11 -4.74
C LEU A 460 -2.78 21.80 -4.02
N HIS A 461 -3.80 21.09 -3.56
CA HIS A 461 -3.65 19.79 -2.89
C HIS A 461 -2.86 18.77 -3.76
N GLU A 462 -3.20 18.66 -5.05
CA GLU A 462 -2.47 17.81 -6.01
C GLU A 462 -0.98 18.21 -6.13
N THR A 463 -0.66 19.50 -6.03
CA THR A 463 0.73 19.98 -6.03
C THR A 463 1.46 19.50 -4.77
N LYS A 464 0.82 19.57 -3.59
CA LYS A 464 1.41 19.05 -2.35
C LYS A 464 1.67 17.54 -2.44
N GLU A 465 0.72 16.78 -2.95
CA GLU A 465 0.88 15.33 -3.16
C GLU A 465 2.06 15.02 -4.10
N LYS A 466 2.15 15.69 -5.25
CA LYS A 466 3.25 15.49 -6.20
C LYS A 466 4.60 15.87 -5.59
N LEU A 467 4.66 16.93 -4.80
CA LEU A 467 5.88 17.33 -4.10
C LEU A 467 6.29 16.32 -3.02
N LEU A 468 5.35 15.83 -2.20
CA LEU A 468 5.62 14.78 -1.22
C LEU A 468 6.11 13.48 -1.89
N ALA A 469 5.46 13.07 -2.98
CA ALA A 469 5.89 11.92 -3.77
C ALA A 469 7.30 12.12 -4.39
N ALA A 470 7.58 13.32 -4.89
CA ALA A 470 8.90 13.69 -5.44
C ALA A 470 10.03 13.63 -4.39
N LEU A 471 9.70 13.87 -3.12
CA LEU A 471 10.58 13.72 -1.95
C LEU A 471 10.65 12.27 -1.44
N GLY A 472 9.94 11.34 -2.09
CA GLY A 472 9.90 9.94 -1.70
C GLY A 472 9.12 9.68 -0.41
N ILE A 473 8.16 10.54 -0.07
CA ILE A 473 7.27 10.38 1.08
C ILE A 473 6.05 9.56 0.66
N ASP A 474 5.84 8.44 1.34
CA ASP A 474 4.64 7.63 1.21
C ASP A 474 3.55 8.19 2.13
N LEU A 475 2.39 8.54 1.57
CA LEU A 475 1.26 9.09 2.33
C LEU A 475 0.67 8.07 3.31
N ALA A 476 0.84 6.78 3.04
CA ALA A 476 0.36 5.70 3.90
C ALA A 476 1.32 5.38 5.05
N ASP A 477 2.60 5.75 4.94
CA ASP A 477 3.63 5.50 5.95
C ASP A 477 3.84 6.74 6.83
N HIS A 478 3.30 6.69 8.05
CA HIS A 478 3.41 7.75 9.04
C HIS A 478 4.75 7.72 9.80
N ARG A 479 5.76 6.97 9.35
CA ARG A 479 7.13 7.08 9.86
C ARG A 479 7.74 8.40 9.40
N ILE A 480 7.25 9.48 10.01
CA ILE A 480 7.71 10.84 9.88
C ILE A 480 9.19 10.86 10.30
N ARG A 481 10.09 10.91 9.31
CA ARG A 481 11.49 11.19 9.58
C ARG A 481 11.56 12.63 10.08
N LYS A 482 11.86 12.82 11.36
CA LYS A 482 12.14 14.17 11.88
C LYS A 482 13.30 14.74 11.06
N PRO A 483 13.11 15.82 10.29
CA PRO A 483 14.26 16.52 9.73
C PRO A 483 15.15 16.91 10.91
N ALA A 484 16.44 16.59 10.83
CA ALA A 484 17.36 16.94 11.89
C ALA A 484 17.28 18.47 12.09
N LYS A 485 16.79 18.91 13.26
CA LYS A 485 16.84 20.33 13.64
C LYS A 485 18.31 20.73 13.69
N ARG A 486 18.82 21.33 12.62
CA ARG A 486 20.08 22.07 12.67
C ARG A 486 19.72 23.49 13.02
N ASN A 487 20.14 23.93 14.21
CA ASN A 487 20.17 25.35 14.52
C ASN A 487 21.05 26.02 13.46
N PRO A 488 20.62 27.14 12.85
CA PRO A 488 21.50 27.92 11.99
C PRO A 488 22.79 28.21 12.78
N VAL A 489 23.94 27.92 12.18
CA VAL A 489 25.22 28.25 12.80
C VAL A 489 25.34 29.77 12.81
N SER A 490 24.91 30.41 13.89
CA SER A 490 25.09 31.85 14.09
C SER A 490 26.59 32.14 14.14
N GLY A 491 27.09 32.99 13.25
CA GLY A 491 28.50 33.35 13.21
C GLY A 491 29.36 32.59 12.20
N ALA A 492 28.76 31.84 11.25
CA ALA A 492 29.51 31.38 10.09
C ALA A 492 30.07 32.60 9.32
N LYS A 493 31.39 32.72 9.23
CA LYS A 493 32.04 33.74 8.40
C LYS A 493 31.66 33.48 6.94
N VAL A 494 30.90 34.39 6.34
CA VAL A 494 30.68 34.43 4.89
C VAL A 494 31.99 34.87 4.26
N TYR A 495 32.64 33.96 3.52
CA TYR A 495 33.90 34.22 2.84
C TYR A 495 33.75 35.42 1.90
N GLY A 496 34.67 36.39 1.98
CA GLY A 496 34.64 37.60 1.14
C GLY A 496 33.69 38.71 1.60
N ALA A 497 32.85 38.51 2.63
CA ALA A 497 31.97 39.56 3.13
C ALA A 497 32.70 40.72 3.83
N GLU A 498 33.92 40.48 4.31
CA GLU A 498 34.83 41.53 4.78
C GLU A 498 35.40 42.34 3.61
N MET A 499 35.75 41.69 2.48
CA MET A 499 36.22 42.38 1.28
C MET A 499 35.18 43.37 0.72
N LEU A 500 33.90 42.99 0.68
CA LEU A 500 32.83 43.87 0.21
C LEU A 500 32.49 45.00 1.20
N ARG A 501 32.65 44.76 2.50
CA ARG A 501 32.38 45.76 3.55
C ARG A 501 33.51 46.78 3.70
N ASP A 502 34.75 46.34 3.55
CA ASP A 502 35.94 47.14 3.82
C ASP A 502 36.45 47.89 2.57
N ALA A 503 35.99 47.54 1.36
CA ALA A 503 36.46 48.14 0.10
C ALA A 503 35.94 49.56 -0.20
N GLY A 504 35.10 50.18 0.65
CA GLY A 504 34.66 51.58 0.46
C GLY A 504 33.76 51.81 -0.77
N GLY A 505 33.14 50.75 -1.29
CA GLY A 505 32.34 50.74 -2.53
C GLY A 505 33.15 50.20 -3.72
N CYS A 506 32.67 49.11 -4.34
CA CYS A 506 33.33 48.48 -5.50
C CYS A 506 32.54 48.71 -6.79
N TRP A 507 33.22 48.74 -7.94
CA TRP A 507 32.56 48.71 -9.25
C TRP A 507 33.20 47.67 -10.17
N GLY A 508 32.44 47.19 -11.16
CA GLY A 508 32.90 46.18 -12.10
C GLY A 508 32.05 46.13 -13.34
N VAL A 509 32.35 45.19 -14.24
CA VAL A 509 31.59 44.95 -15.47
C VAL A 509 31.10 43.52 -15.52
N THR A 510 30.02 43.27 -16.28
CA THR A 510 29.52 41.93 -16.56
C THR A 510 29.66 41.59 -18.03
N ALA A 511 30.03 40.36 -18.37
CA ALA A 511 30.17 39.90 -19.74
C ALA A 511 29.62 38.47 -19.92
N ALA A 512 28.94 38.23 -21.04
CA ALA A 512 28.68 36.88 -21.51
C ALA A 512 29.97 36.33 -22.12
N LEU A 513 30.69 35.45 -21.42
CA LEU A 513 32.03 34.99 -21.78
C LEU A 513 32.07 34.41 -23.19
N TYR A 514 31.11 33.56 -23.56
CA TYR A 514 31.01 32.97 -24.90
C TYR A 514 30.86 34.03 -26.02
N GLY A 515 30.36 35.21 -25.67
CA GLY A 515 30.18 36.35 -26.58
C GLY A 515 31.41 37.24 -26.74
N LEU A 516 32.47 37.06 -25.94
CA LEU A 516 33.70 37.85 -26.10
C LEU A 516 34.37 37.54 -27.45
N ARG A 517 34.97 38.58 -28.05
CA ARG A 517 35.68 38.52 -29.32
C ARG A 517 37.08 39.10 -29.14
N SER A 518 38.08 38.45 -29.73
CA SER A 518 39.45 38.94 -29.81
C SER A 518 40.09 38.45 -31.10
N GLU A 519 41.15 39.11 -31.56
CA GLU A 519 41.95 38.65 -32.72
C GLU A 519 42.61 37.28 -32.49
N ARG A 520 42.69 36.84 -31.22
CA ARG A 520 43.32 35.57 -30.81
C ARG A 520 42.32 34.41 -30.81
N ASN A 521 41.07 34.65 -30.41
CA ASN A 521 40.17 33.56 -30.04
C ASN A 521 39.63 32.80 -31.25
N TRP A 522 39.21 31.56 -31.00
CA TRP A 522 38.81 30.64 -32.06
C TRP A 522 37.29 30.67 -32.24
N GLY A 523 36.72 31.87 -32.40
CA GLY A 523 35.28 32.11 -32.68
C GLY A 523 34.34 32.16 -31.46
N MET A 524 34.85 31.88 -30.26
CA MET A 524 34.14 32.10 -29.00
C MET A 524 35.11 32.59 -27.93
N GLY A 525 34.62 33.40 -26.99
CA GLY A 525 35.40 33.83 -25.86
C GLY A 525 35.80 32.67 -24.94
N ASP A 526 37.02 32.73 -24.42
CA ASP A 526 37.61 31.71 -23.54
C ASP A 526 38.31 32.34 -22.32
N PHE A 527 38.90 31.51 -21.45
CA PHE A 527 39.50 31.97 -20.21
C PHE A 527 40.69 32.93 -20.40
N GLU A 528 41.38 32.90 -21.56
CA GLU A 528 42.43 33.86 -21.86
C GLU A 528 41.84 35.22 -22.22
N ASP A 529 40.78 35.26 -23.04
CA ASP A 529 40.08 36.51 -23.35
C ASP A 529 39.52 37.15 -22.08
N LEU A 530 39.01 36.33 -21.16
CA LEU A 530 38.54 36.79 -19.86
C LEU A 530 39.67 37.39 -19.02
N ALA A 531 40.86 36.78 -19.05
CA ALA A 531 42.02 37.28 -18.30
C ALA A 531 42.50 38.62 -18.85
N VAL A 532 42.55 38.75 -20.17
CA VAL A 532 42.90 40.01 -20.85
C VAL A 532 41.84 41.08 -20.57
N LEU A 533 40.55 40.75 -20.63
CA LEU A 533 39.48 41.68 -20.28
C LEU A 533 39.60 42.12 -18.81
N ALA A 534 39.92 41.20 -17.89
CA ALA A 534 40.15 41.51 -16.49
C ALA A 534 41.30 42.50 -16.32
N GLU A 535 42.43 42.30 -17.00
CA GLU A 535 43.56 43.23 -16.96
C GLU A 535 43.21 44.62 -17.51
N ILE A 536 42.49 44.67 -18.64
CA ILE A 536 42.03 45.93 -19.25
C ILE A 536 41.12 46.70 -18.30
N MET A 537 40.18 46.00 -17.64
CA MET A 537 39.22 46.63 -16.75
C MET A 537 39.85 46.99 -15.39
N ALA A 538 40.78 46.19 -14.89
CA ALA A 538 41.54 46.49 -13.68
C ALA A 538 42.35 47.78 -13.85
N ALA A 539 42.97 47.99 -15.02
CA ALA A 539 43.66 49.23 -15.37
C ALA A 539 42.73 50.46 -15.40
N LYS A 540 41.41 50.26 -15.52
CA LYS A 540 40.40 51.32 -15.40
C LYS A 540 39.89 51.49 -13.96
N GLY A 541 40.36 50.69 -13.02
CA GLY A 541 39.99 50.70 -11.62
C GLY A 541 38.84 49.77 -11.25
N ALA A 542 38.47 48.81 -12.11
CA ALA A 542 37.43 47.84 -11.80
C ALA A 542 37.90 46.85 -10.72
N ASP A 543 37.01 46.50 -9.81
CA ASP A 543 37.25 45.56 -8.72
C ASP A 543 36.85 44.13 -9.10
N PHE A 544 35.93 43.97 -10.05
CA PHE A 544 35.46 42.66 -10.49
C PHE A 544 35.03 42.60 -11.96
N ILE A 545 35.00 41.37 -12.50
CA ILE A 545 34.28 41.00 -13.71
C ILE A 545 33.28 39.90 -13.41
N GLY A 546 32.01 40.17 -13.72
CA GLY A 546 30.93 39.21 -13.68
C GLY A 546 30.79 38.42 -14.96
N ILE A 547 30.59 37.10 -14.88
CA ILE A 547 30.29 36.27 -16.05
C ILE A 547 29.14 35.30 -15.80
N ASN A 548 28.51 34.88 -16.90
CA ASN A 548 27.53 33.80 -16.92
C ASN A 548 28.09 32.49 -16.33
N PRO A 549 27.25 31.49 -16.00
CA PRO A 549 27.73 30.25 -15.44
C PRO A 549 28.73 29.55 -16.38
N VAL A 550 29.81 29.03 -15.78
CA VAL A 550 30.90 28.31 -16.47
C VAL A 550 30.87 26.80 -16.21
N HIS A 551 29.74 26.30 -15.71
CA HIS A 551 29.54 24.89 -15.39
C HIS A 551 29.60 23.98 -16.63
N ALA A 552 29.97 22.71 -16.43
CA ALA A 552 30.14 21.74 -17.51
C ALA A 552 28.86 21.55 -18.33
N LEU A 553 28.99 21.70 -19.65
CA LEU A 553 27.96 21.41 -20.64
C LEU A 553 28.19 20.01 -21.25
N PHE A 554 27.86 19.82 -22.54
CA PHE A 554 27.99 18.56 -23.26
C PHE A 554 29.04 18.69 -24.37
N PRO A 555 30.30 18.28 -24.15
CA PRO A 555 31.41 18.56 -25.08
C PRO A 555 31.23 17.97 -26.49
N SER A 556 30.47 16.89 -26.64
CA SER A 556 30.21 16.25 -27.94
C SER A 556 28.92 16.73 -28.62
N ALA A 557 28.15 17.64 -28.00
CA ALA A 557 26.86 18.12 -28.50
C ALA A 557 26.85 19.65 -28.61
N PRO A 558 27.41 20.22 -29.68
CA PRO A 558 27.56 21.67 -29.87
C PRO A 558 26.25 22.44 -29.82
N HIS A 559 25.10 21.82 -30.12
CA HIS A 559 23.77 22.43 -30.04
C HIS A 559 23.22 22.57 -28.61
N LEU A 560 23.87 21.99 -27.58
CA LEU A 560 23.51 22.09 -26.17
C LEU A 560 24.40 23.11 -25.45
N TYR A 561 24.43 24.35 -25.95
CA TYR A 561 25.38 25.40 -25.56
C TYR A 561 24.89 26.36 -24.47
N ALA A 562 23.67 26.19 -23.94
CA ALA A 562 23.09 27.12 -22.97
C ALA A 562 23.84 27.06 -21.60
N PRO A 563 24.48 28.14 -21.13
CA PRO A 563 25.28 28.11 -19.90
C PRO A 563 24.45 27.83 -18.63
N TYR A 564 23.15 28.11 -18.68
CA TYR A 564 22.20 27.85 -17.59
C TYR A 564 21.65 26.41 -17.57
N SER A 565 22.04 25.57 -18.52
CA SER A 565 21.62 24.17 -18.64
C SER A 565 22.79 23.21 -18.44
N PRO A 566 23.46 23.21 -17.27
CA PRO A 566 24.66 22.40 -17.08
C PRO A 566 24.35 20.91 -17.05
N SER A 567 25.26 20.13 -17.62
CA SER A 567 25.38 18.68 -17.43
C SER A 567 25.90 18.36 -16.03
N SER A 568 26.84 19.16 -15.51
CA SER A 568 27.34 19.09 -14.14
C SER A 568 27.68 20.47 -13.59
N ARG A 569 27.30 20.72 -12.34
CA ARG A 569 27.70 21.94 -11.60
C ARG A 569 29.02 21.80 -10.83
N GLN A 570 29.57 20.58 -10.75
CA GLN A 570 30.84 20.30 -10.06
C GLN A 570 32.06 20.40 -10.97
N PHE A 571 31.86 20.70 -12.25
CA PHE A 571 32.89 20.71 -13.28
C PHE A 571 32.64 21.88 -14.24
N LEU A 572 33.62 22.19 -15.09
CA LEU A 572 33.65 23.38 -15.92
C LEU A 572 33.31 23.07 -17.38
N ASN A 573 32.82 24.07 -18.11
CA ASN A 573 32.63 23.99 -19.55
C ASN A 573 34.01 24.00 -20.25
N VAL A 574 34.45 22.83 -20.69
CA VAL A 574 35.76 22.65 -21.36
C VAL A 574 35.89 23.45 -22.66
N MET A 575 34.79 23.88 -23.26
CA MET A 575 34.83 24.70 -24.47
C MET A 575 35.26 26.15 -24.21
N LEU A 576 35.33 26.55 -22.93
CA LEU A 576 35.91 27.83 -22.49
C LEU A 576 37.44 27.77 -22.33
N ILE A 577 38.08 26.62 -22.60
CA ILE A 577 39.54 26.52 -22.65
C ILE A 577 40.06 27.31 -23.86
N ALA A 578 41.14 28.07 -23.65
CA ALA A 578 41.97 28.70 -24.68
C ALA A 578 42.99 27.67 -25.20
N PRO A 579 42.86 27.14 -26.43
CA PRO A 579 43.72 26.04 -26.90
C PRO A 579 45.20 26.43 -27.02
N ASP A 580 45.50 27.65 -27.44
CA ASP A 580 46.85 28.19 -27.58
C ASP A 580 47.56 28.40 -26.23
N LYS A 581 46.80 28.36 -25.12
CA LYS A 581 47.33 28.43 -23.75
C LYS A 581 47.44 27.07 -23.07
N ILE A 582 47.20 25.97 -23.79
CA ILE A 582 47.43 24.62 -23.28
C ILE A 582 48.93 24.32 -23.36
N PRO A 583 49.63 24.09 -22.23
CA PRO A 583 51.09 23.88 -22.25
C PRO A 583 51.54 22.68 -23.09
N ASP A 584 50.69 21.65 -23.16
CA ASP A 584 50.99 20.40 -23.85
C ASP A 584 50.64 20.44 -25.35
N LEU A 585 50.01 21.50 -25.87
CA LEU A 585 49.73 21.61 -27.30
C LEU A 585 51.05 21.78 -28.10
N PRO A 586 51.36 20.91 -29.08
CA PRO A 586 52.59 21.03 -29.85
C PRO A 586 52.69 22.38 -30.55
N LYS A 587 53.86 23.04 -30.48
CA LYS A 587 54.09 24.33 -31.18
C LYS A 587 53.94 24.25 -32.70
N THR A 588 54.01 23.05 -33.26
CA THR A 588 53.78 22.77 -34.68
C THR A 588 52.30 22.62 -35.03
N TYR A 589 51.40 22.61 -34.05
CA TYR A 589 49.97 22.53 -34.29
C TYR A 589 49.47 23.87 -34.83
N SER A 590 48.95 23.85 -36.05
CA SER A 590 48.35 25.02 -36.70
C SER A 590 46.88 24.75 -36.98
N VAL A 591 46.03 25.74 -36.70
CA VAL A 591 44.63 25.73 -37.10
C VAL A 591 44.46 26.55 -38.37
N ASN A 592 43.63 26.08 -39.29
CA ASN A 592 43.09 26.94 -40.34
C ASN A 592 42.07 27.91 -39.70
N SER A 593 42.56 28.97 -39.08
CA SER A 593 41.77 29.88 -38.23
C SER A 593 41.04 30.99 -38.99
N GLU A 594 41.17 31.07 -40.32
CA GLU A 594 40.71 32.24 -41.09
C GLU A 594 39.20 32.55 -41.09
N PRO A 595 38.21 31.68 -40.74
CA PRO A 595 36.81 32.10 -40.78
C PRO A 595 36.08 32.24 -39.42
N TYR A 596 36.70 31.96 -38.27
CA TYR A 596 35.92 31.84 -37.03
C TYR A 596 35.58 33.19 -36.34
N GLY A 597 36.39 34.23 -36.58
CA GLY A 597 36.25 35.53 -35.89
C GLY A 597 35.37 36.57 -36.58
N SER A 598 34.90 36.32 -37.82
CA SER A 598 34.22 37.32 -38.65
C SER A 598 32.69 37.17 -38.74
N ALA A 599 32.11 36.13 -38.13
CA ALA A 599 30.67 35.90 -38.15
C ALA A 599 29.95 36.62 -37.00
N ASP A 600 28.74 37.12 -37.25
CA ASP A 600 27.91 37.83 -36.26
C ASP A 600 27.48 36.93 -35.09
N LEU A 601 27.36 35.62 -35.32
CA LEU A 601 26.97 34.61 -34.34
C LEU A 601 28.07 33.58 -34.12
N VAL A 602 28.08 32.94 -32.94
CA VAL A 602 29.01 31.82 -32.66
C VAL A 602 28.58 30.59 -33.46
N ASP A 603 29.45 30.11 -34.35
CA ASP A 603 29.30 28.81 -35.01
C ASP A 603 29.78 27.69 -34.07
N TYR A 604 28.88 27.24 -33.19
CA TYR A 604 29.22 26.26 -32.17
C TYR A 604 29.72 24.93 -32.75
N ASP A 605 29.20 24.48 -33.90
CA ASP A 605 29.64 23.25 -34.55
C ASP A 605 31.11 23.36 -34.97
N ALA A 606 31.46 24.44 -35.66
CA ALA A 606 32.82 24.64 -36.16
C ALA A 606 33.82 24.92 -35.03
N VAL A 607 33.41 25.70 -34.01
CA VAL A 607 34.24 26.00 -32.84
C VAL A 607 34.51 24.75 -32.02
N TYR A 608 33.49 23.92 -31.74
CA TYR A 608 33.68 22.68 -30.98
C TYR A 608 34.57 21.71 -31.75
N ALA A 609 34.40 21.57 -33.06
CA ALA A 609 35.25 20.72 -33.89
C ALA A 609 36.72 21.15 -33.85
N ALA A 610 36.99 22.45 -34.02
CA ALA A 610 38.35 23.00 -33.99
C ALA A 610 39.01 22.83 -32.61
N LYS A 611 38.29 23.17 -31.52
CA LYS A 611 38.81 23.04 -30.16
C LYS A 611 39.03 21.57 -29.77
N MET A 612 38.11 20.66 -30.10
CA MET A 612 38.28 19.22 -29.82
C MET A 612 39.49 18.64 -30.53
N ALA A 613 39.76 19.01 -31.78
CA ALA A 613 40.96 18.55 -32.49
C ALA A 613 42.25 19.02 -31.80
N ALA A 614 42.28 20.25 -31.28
CA ALA A 614 43.43 20.77 -30.54
C ALA A 614 43.58 20.10 -29.17
N PHE A 615 42.47 19.87 -28.48
CA PHE A 615 42.42 19.13 -27.23
C PHE A 615 42.99 17.72 -27.38
N GLU A 616 42.61 17.01 -28.43
CA GLU A 616 43.14 15.66 -28.72
C GLU A 616 44.64 15.70 -29.02
N ALA A 617 45.11 16.67 -29.81
CA ALA A 617 46.53 16.84 -30.09
C ALA A 617 47.35 17.15 -28.82
N ALA A 618 46.84 18.02 -27.94
CA ALA A 618 47.48 18.33 -26.67
C ALA A 618 47.49 17.12 -25.73
N PHE A 619 46.39 16.37 -25.66
CA PHE A 619 46.34 15.16 -24.83
C PHE A 619 47.25 14.04 -25.35
N ASP A 620 47.40 13.89 -26.67
CA ASP A 620 48.33 12.92 -27.25
C ASP A 620 49.79 13.27 -26.95
N ALA A 621 50.14 14.55 -26.82
CA ALA A 621 51.45 14.99 -26.33
C ALA A 621 51.59 14.73 -24.82
N PHE A 622 50.59 15.13 -24.03
CA PHE A 622 50.53 14.91 -22.58
C PHE A 622 50.66 13.43 -22.19
N SER A 623 49.96 12.53 -22.90
CA SER A 623 49.95 11.08 -22.62
C SER A 623 51.31 10.40 -22.85
N LYS A 624 52.23 11.06 -23.56
CA LYS A 624 53.61 10.59 -23.79
C LYS A 624 54.60 11.11 -22.73
N LEU A 625 54.17 12.00 -21.83
CA LEU A 625 55.03 12.53 -20.77
C LEU A 625 55.38 11.45 -19.74
N GLY A 626 56.62 11.50 -19.23
CA GLY A 626 57.03 10.63 -18.12
C GLY A 626 56.28 10.99 -16.83
N GLN A 627 55.96 9.97 -16.01
CA GLN A 627 55.21 10.14 -14.76
C GLN A 627 55.83 11.11 -13.74
N LYS A 628 57.14 11.38 -13.84
CA LYS A 628 57.85 12.29 -12.92
C LYS A 628 57.78 13.76 -13.31
N THR A 629 57.18 14.11 -14.44
CA THR A 629 57.05 15.51 -14.89
C THR A 629 56.15 16.32 -13.94
N LYS A 630 56.42 17.63 -13.81
CA LYS A 630 55.59 18.52 -12.97
C LYS A 630 54.14 18.59 -13.46
N CYS A 631 53.96 18.62 -14.79
CA CYS A 631 52.64 18.57 -15.44
C CYS A 631 51.85 17.34 -14.99
N ARG A 632 52.45 16.15 -15.10
CA ARG A 632 51.78 14.91 -14.69
C ARG A 632 51.44 14.84 -13.21
N LYS A 633 52.33 15.30 -12.33
CA LYS A 633 52.06 15.38 -10.88
C LYS A 633 50.88 16.29 -10.55
N SER A 634 50.80 17.46 -11.18
CA SER A 634 49.68 18.39 -10.97
C SER A 634 48.35 17.79 -11.47
N PHE A 635 48.35 17.09 -12.60
CA PHE A 635 47.19 16.34 -13.06
C PHE A 635 46.78 15.23 -12.09
N ASP A 636 47.74 14.43 -11.60
CA ASP A 636 47.46 13.34 -10.65
C ASP A 636 46.92 13.89 -9.31
N GLU A 637 47.43 15.04 -8.84
CA GLU A 637 46.89 15.76 -7.68
C GLU A 637 45.44 16.22 -7.91
N PHE A 638 45.14 16.78 -9.09
CA PHE A 638 43.78 17.15 -9.47
C PHE A 638 42.84 15.94 -9.51
N VAL A 639 43.28 14.82 -10.10
CA VAL A 639 42.51 13.58 -10.15
C VAL A 639 42.24 13.05 -8.73
N ASN A 640 43.26 13.03 -7.87
CA ASN A 640 43.11 12.59 -6.48
C ASN A 640 42.18 13.49 -5.67
N LEU A 641 42.24 14.81 -5.87
CA LEU A 641 41.41 15.78 -5.16
C LEU A 641 39.93 15.63 -5.52
N ASN A 642 39.60 15.42 -6.80
CA ASN A 642 38.22 15.34 -7.27
C ASN A 642 37.67 13.90 -7.30
N GLY A 643 38.55 12.90 -7.22
CA GLY A 643 38.25 11.49 -6.98
C GLY A 643 37.15 10.90 -7.87
N ALA A 644 36.20 10.21 -7.24
CA ALA A 644 35.12 9.51 -7.94
C ALA A 644 34.19 10.46 -8.72
N ALA A 645 34.01 11.70 -8.26
CA ALA A 645 33.15 12.66 -8.96
C ALA A 645 33.71 12.99 -10.35
N LEU A 646 35.03 13.23 -10.44
CA LEU A 646 35.71 13.48 -11.71
C LEU A 646 35.66 12.27 -12.63
N HIS A 647 35.95 11.08 -12.08
CA HIS A 647 35.89 9.84 -12.85
C HIS A 647 34.50 9.61 -13.44
N ASN A 648 33.43 9.79 -12.65
CA ASN A 648 32.06 9.60 -13.12
C ASN A 648 31.63 10.65 -14.15
N HIS A 649 32.09 11.90 -14.01
CA HIS A 649 31.84 12.94 -15.02
C HIS A 649 32.56 12.63 -16.34
N ALA A 650 33.84 12.29 -16.28
CA ALA A 650 34.61 11.91 -17.47
C ALA A 650 34.06 10.64 -18.14
N LEU A 651 33.64 9.65 -17.37
CA LEU A 651 32.97 8.45 -17.87
C LEU A 651 31.62 8.79 -18.52
N PHE A 652 30.85 9.73 -17.95
CA PHE A 652 29.60 10.20 -18.56
C PHE A 652 29.86 10.81 -19.93
N ASP A 653 30.82 11.72 -20.05
CA ASP A 653 31.12 12.39 -21.32
C ASP A 653 31.60 11.39 -22.37
N ALA A 654 32.48 10.44 -21.99
CA ALA A 654 32.92 9.37 -22.88
C ALA A 654 31.76 8.45 -23.32
N LEU A 655 30.76 8.18 -22.47
CA LEU A 655 29.57 7.43 -22.86
C LEU A 655 28.63 8.26 -23.74
N PHE A 656 28.42 9.52 -23.40
CA PHE A 656 27.54 10.44 -24.11
C PHE A 656 28.02 10.70 -25.53
N GLU A 657 29.34 10.80 -25.72
CA GLU A 657 29.98 10.87 -27.04
C GLU A 657 29.62 9.69 -27.95
N THR A 658 29.45 8.48 -27.40
CA THR A 658 29.10 7.29 -28.21
C THR A 658 27.65 7.28 -28.68
N LEU A 659 26.80 8.18 -28.21
CA LEU A 659 25.43 8.29 -28.68
C LEU A 659 25.40 8.84 -30.11
N PRO A 660 24.47 8.36 -30.97
CA PRO A 660 24.24 9.00 -32.25
C PRO A 660 23.80 10.46 -32.04
N PRO A 661 24.14 11.40 -32.94
CA PRO A 661 23.82 12.83 -32.77
C PRO A 661 22.34 13.09 -32.45
N SER A 662 21.41 12.34 -33.05
CA SER A 662 19.96 12.46 -32.78
C SER A 662 19.53 12.09 -31.36
N LYS A 663 20.40 11.43 -30.57
CA LYS A 663 20.17 11.07 -29.17
C LYS A 663 21.01 11.89 -28.19
N GLN A 664 21.88 12.77 -28.67
CA GLN A 664 22.67 13.67 -27.83
C GLN A 664 21.84 14.89 -27.41
N THR A 665 20.78 14.66 -26.62
CA THR A 665 19.85 15.71 -26.16
C THR A 665 19.94 15.91 -24.64
N HIS A 666 19.21 16.88 -24.08
CA HIS A 666 19.07 17.06 -22.63
C HIS A 666 18.49 15.83 -21.88
N MET A 667 17.98 14.82 -22.59
CA MET A 667 17.64 13.52 -22.00
C MET A 667 18.89 12.74 -21.54
N GLY A 668 20.06 13.03 -22.13
CA GLY A 668 21.37 12.59 -21.67
C GLY A 668 21.45 11.11 -21.32
N TRP A 669 21.79 10.77 -20.07
CA TRP A 669 21.92 9.37 -19.65
C TRP A 669 20.63 8.55 -19.81
N LYS A 670 19.45 9.17 -19.89
CA LYS A 670 18.20 8.45 -20.15
C LYS A 670 18.17 7.83 -21.55
N ASN A 671 18.93 8.38 -22.49
CA ASN A 671 19.13 7.83 -23.83
C ASN A 671 20.18 6.71 -23.88
N PHE A 672 20.93 6.49 -22.78
CA PHE A 672 21.84 5.36 -22.71
C PHE A 672 21.05 4.05 -22.70
N PRO A 673 21.60 2.98 -23.33
CA PRO A 673 21.12 1.62 -23.11
C PRO A 673 20.97 1.33 -21.61
N LYS A 674 19.91 0.62 -21.20
CA LYS A 674 19.58 0.35 -19.78
C LYS A 674 20.79 -0.10 -18.94
N LYS A 675 21.71 -0.88 -19.52
CA LYS A 675 22.95 -1.35 -18.88
C LYS A 675 23.91 -0.24 -18.43
N PHE A 676 23.88 0.93 -19.07
CA PHE A 676 24.74 2.07 -18.77
C PHE A 676 24.03 3.17 -17.96
N GLN A 677 22.75 3.01 -17.63
CA GLN A 677 22.01 4.03 -16.86
C GLN A 677 22.40 4.10 -15.37
N LYS A 678 23.18 3.13 -14.88
CA LYS A 678 23.75 3.14 -13.52
C LYS A 678 25.28 3.18 -13.63
N PRO A 679 25.96 4.22 -13.13
CA PRO A 679 27.43 4.34 -13.23
C PRO A 679 28.17 3.19 -12.53
N THR A 680 27.57 2.63 -11.48
CA THR A 680 28.11 1.48 -10.73
C THR A 680 27.85 0.12 -11.39
N SER A 681 27.26 0.07 -12.59
CA SER A 681 26.98 -1.19 -13.27
C SER A 681 28.26 -1.89 -13.75
N LYS A 682 28.19 -3.22 -13.90
CA LYS A 682 29.30 -4.00 -14.51
C LYS A 682 29.59 -3.53 -15.93
N ALA A 683 28.56 -3.12 -16.68
CA ALA A 683 28.73 -2.63 -18.04
C ALA A 683 29.51 -1.31 -18.09
N CYS A 684 29.24 -0.38 -17.18
CA CYS A 684 29.99 0.88 -17.05
C CYS A 684 31.45 0.63 -16.67
N ARG A 685 31.72 -0.27 -15.70
CA ARG A 685 33.10 -0.67 -15.36
C ARG A 685 33.87 -1.24 -16.55
N ASN A 686 33.27 -2.19 -17.27
CA ASN A 686 33.89 -2.78 -18.46
C ASN A 686 34.10 -1.75 -19.57
N PHE A 687 33.19 -0.78 -19.73
CA PHE A 687 33.36 0.31 -20.67
C PHE A 687 34.52 1.22 -20.25
N ALA A 688 34.63 1.54 -18.96
CA ALA A 688 35.70 2.36 -18.43
C ALA A 688 37.08 1.73 -18.60
N GLU A 689 37.21 0.42 -18.36
CA GLU A 689 38.45 -0.33 -18.59
C GLU A 689 38.86 -0.31 -20.06
N LYS A 690 37.90 -0.53 -20.98
CA LYS A 690 38.18 -0.54 -22.43
C LYS A 690 38.49 0.84 -23.01
N ASN A 691 38.00 1.91 -22.38
CA ASN A 691 38.11 3.28 -22.86
C ASN A 691 38.90 4.18 -21.87
N ALA A 692 39.82 3.59 -21.10
CA ALA A 692 40.55 4.29 -20.04
C ALA A 692 41.25 5.57 -20.55
N LYS A 693 41.86 5.52 -21.74
CA LYS A 693 42.51 6.68 -22.37
C LYS A 693 41.50 7.80 -22.68
N ARG A 694 40.25 7.48 -23.09
CA ARG A 694 39.23 8.49 -23.38
C ARG A 694 38.64 9.11 -22.11
N ILE A 695 38.55 8.34 -21.02
CA ILE A 695 38.14 8.88 -19.71
C ILE A 695 39.23 9.80 -19.16
N GLU A 696 40.49 9.40 -19.28
CA GLU A 696 41.62 10.23 -18.89
C GLU A 696 41.67 11.53 -19.70
N PHE A 697 41.34 11.50 -21.00
CA PHE A 697 41.21 12.68 -21.83
C PHE A 697 40.19 13.68 -21.28
N TYR A 698 38.97 13.25 -20.94
CA TYR A 698 37.97 14.16 -20.36
C TYR A 698 38.38 14.67 -18.96
N ALA A 699 39.06 13.86 -18.16
CA ALA A 699 39.62 14.31 -16.89
C ALA A 699 40.72 15.37 -17.09
N TYR A 700 41.57 15.19 -18.10
CA TYR A 700 42.60 16.14 -18.49
C TYR A 700 41.99 17.48 -18.92
N LEU A 701 40.90 17.47 -19.69
CA LEU A 701 40.21 18.72 -20.06
C LEU A 701 39.68 19.49 -18.86
N GLN A 702 39.12 18.81 -17.87
CA GLN A 702 38.68 19.47 -16.64
C GLN A 702 39.84 20.07 -15.85
N TRP A 703 40.99 19.39 -15.81
CA TRP A 703 42.21 19.92 -15.19
C TRP A 703 42.72 21.18 -15.90
N ILE A 704 42.75 21.18 -17.24
CA ILE A 704 43.15 22.35 -18.03
C ILE A 704 42.16 23.50 -17.85
N ALA A 705 40.86 23.24 -17.90
CA ALA A 705 39.83 24.26 -17.67
C ALA A 705 39.97 24.91 -16.29
N GLU A 706 40.17 24.10 -15.25
CA GLU A 706 40.35 24.62 -13.90
C GLU A 706 41.65 25.43 -13.77
N THR A 707 42.74 24.94 -14.34
CA THR A 707 44.04 25.64 -14.32
C THR A 707 43.94 27.00 -15.00
N GLN A 708 43.30 27.08 -16.17
CA GLN A 708 43.13 28.34 -16.88
C GLN A 708 42.20 29.31 -16.13
N LEU A 709 41.09 28.83 -15.55
CA LEU A 709 40.19 29.69 -14.76
C LEU A 709 40.89 30.24 -13.49
N MET A 710 41.67 29.40 -12.79
CA MET A 710 42.48 29.85 -11.64
C MET A 710 43.53 30.88 -12.06
N GLU A 711 44.15 30.69 -13.22
CA GLU A 711 45.12 31.63 -13.78
C GLU A 711 44.45 32.98 -14.15
N THR A 712 43.26 32.96 -14.74
CA THR A 712 42.44 34.15 -14.98
C THR A 712 42.19 34.91 -13.68
N GLN A 713 41.76 34.22 -12.61
CA GLN A 713 41.54 34.84 -11.29
C GLN A 713 42.83 35.43 -10.71
N ARG A 714 43.94 34.71 -10.82
CA ARG A 714 45.26 35.17 -10.35
C ARG A 714 45.70 36.43 -11.10
N ARG A 715 45.54 36.47 -12.42
CA ARG A 715 45.84 37.63 -13.27
C ARG A 715 44.95 38.83 -12.95
N ALA A 716 43.65 38.62 -12.77
CA ALA A 716 42.72 39.66 -12.36
C ALA A 716 43.14 40.32 -11.02
N LYS A 717 43.46 39.50 -10.01
CA LYS A 717 43.97 40.00 -8.72
C LYS A 717 45.31 40.71 -8.86
N ALA A 718 46.25 40.15 -9.64
CA ALA A 718 47.56 40.76 -9.87
C ALA A 718 47.48 42.09 -10.62
N ALA A 719 46.46 42.27 -11.46
CA ALA A 719 46.17 43.52 -12.17
C ALA A 719 45.54 44.60 -11.28
N GLY A 720 45.21 44.29 -10.02
CA GLY A 720 44.70 45.25 -9.03
C GLY A 720 43.22 45.08 -8.68
N MET A 721 42.52 44.07 -9.23
CA MET A 721 41.13 43.82 -8.86
C MET A 721 41.01 43.32 -7.41
N SER A 722 40.26 44.04 -6.58
CA SER A 722 40.07 43.65 -5.17
C SER A 722 39.24 42.37 -5.01
N ILE A 723 38.33 42.06 -5.95
CA ILE A 723 37.47 40.86 -5.97
C ILE A 723 37.91 39.89 -7.09
N GLY A 724 38.16 40.36 -8.31
CA GLY A 724 38.53 39.52 -9.45
C GLY A 724 37.29 38.99 -10.17
N LEU A 725 37.14 37.68 -10.30
CA LEU A 725 36.00 37.06 -10.98
C LEU A 725 34.79 36.94 -10.05
N TYR A 726 33.61 37.28 -10.59
CA TYR A 726 32.29 37.03 -10.04
C TYR A 726 31.58 36.05 -10.98
N LEU A 727 31.32 34.83 -10.53
CA LEU A 727 30.75 33.75 -11.36
C LEU A 727 29.27 33.56 -11.02
N ASP A 728 28.40 33.62 -12.03
CA ASP A 728 27.01 33.21 -11.85
C ASP A 728 26.91 31.70 -11.57
N PHE A 729 26.03 31.34 -10.64
CA PHE A 729 25.80 29.95 -10.24
C PHE A 729 24.47 29.43 -10.79
N ALA A 730 24.50 28.34 -11.56
CA ALA A 730 23.27 27.79 -12.12
C ALA A 730 22.35 27.23 -11.01
N VAL A 731 21.09 27.65 -11.03
CA VAL A 731 20.05 27.27 -10.04
C VAL A 731 19.76 25.77 -10.04
N GLY A 732 19.86 25.12 -11.20
CA GLY A 732 19.57 23.71 -11.38
C GLY A 732 20.55 23.00 -12.32
N ILE A 733 20.18 21.79 -12.71
CA ILE A 733 20.96 20.92 -13.59
C ILE A 733 20.02 20.23 -14.57
N VAL A 734 20.51 19.88 -15.76
CA VAL A 734 19.72 19.15 -16.75
C VAL A 734 19.38 17.75 -16.20
N PRO A 735 18.10 17.29 -16.26
CA PRO A 735 17.68 16.00 -15.72
C PRO A 735 18.38 14.76 -16.31
N GLY A 736 18.97 14.90 -17.50
CA GLY A 736 19.79 13.89 -18.17
C GLY A 736 21.31 14.11 -18.03
N GLY A 737 21.76 15.15 -17.33
CA GLY A 737 23.18 15.51 -17.21
C GLY A 737 23.99 14.57 -16.32
N ALA A 738 25.31 14.67 -16.39
CA ALA A 738 26.28 13.89 -15.62
C ALA A 738 26.01 13.92 -14.10
N GLY A 739 25.66 15.08 -13.54
CA GLY A 739 25.41 15.21 -12.11
C GLY A 739 24.21 14.38 -11.64
N THR A 740 23.15 14.32 -12.45
CA THR A 740 21.95 13.50 -12.16
C THR A 740 22.16 12.01 -12.41
N TRP A 741 23.11 11.66 -13.28
CA TRP A 741 23.48 10.26 -13.56
C TRP A 741 24.22 9.62 -12.38
N HIS A 742 25.17 10.36 -11.78
CA HIS A 742 25.95 9.87 -10.65
C HIS A 742 25.26 10.05 -9.30
N CYS A 743 24.70 11.23 -9.05
CA CYS A 743 24.14 11.60 -7.74
C CYS A 743 22.62 11.61 -7.75
N LYS A 744 21.98 10.62 -8.41
CA LYS A 744 20.52 10.61 -8.64
C LYS A 744 19.69 10.77 -7.35
N SER A 745 20.16 10.22 -6.23
CA SER A 745 19.41 10.23 -4.96
C SER A 745 19.32 11.60 -4.30
N VAL A 746 20.11 12.60 -4.70
CA VAL A 746 20.05 13.94 -4.10
C VAL A 746 19.21 14.94 -4.91
N PHE A 747 18.58 14.50 -5.99
CA PHE A 747 17.70 15.33 -6.82
C PHE A 747 16.25 14.85 -6.70
N ALA A 748 15.32 15.79 -6.62
CA ALA A 748 13.91 15.47 -6.58
C ALA A 748 13.44 14.94 -7.95
N LYS A 749 12.60 13.89 -7.94
CA LYS A 749 12.10 13.28 -9.17
C LYS A 749 10.84 13.98 -9.64
N ASP A 750 10.64 14.02 -10.96
CA ASP A 750 9.38 14.47 -11.59
C ASP A 750 8.94 15.89 -11.20
N VAL A 751 9.91 16.74 -10.81
CA VAL A 751 9.74 18.17 -10.52
C VAL A 751 10.76 18.96 -11.33
N SER A 752 10.34 20.12 -11.85
CA SER A 752 11.21 21.07 -12.55
C SER A 752 11.26 22.42 -11.84
N LEU A 753 12.40 23.10 -12.00
CA LEU A 753 12.61 24.47 -11.56
C LEU A 753 12.09 25.47 -12.60
N GLY A 754 11.68 26.62 -12.11
CA GLY A 754 11.22 27.74 -12.90
C GLY A 754 11.18 29.02 -12.08
N ALA A 755 10.81 30.12 -12.75
CA ALA A 755 10.48 31.37 -12.11
C ALA A 755 8.98 31.63 -12.26
N PRO A 756 8.29 32.10 -11.20
CA PRO A 756 6.91 32.58 -11.33
C PRO A 756 6.87 33.82 -12.23
N GLY A 757 5.69 34.15 -12.75
CA GLY A 757 5.50 35.36 -13.53
C GLY A 757 5.86 36.63 -12.75
N ASP A 758 6.51 37.58 -13.42
CA ASP A 758 6.86 38.89 -12.87
C ASP A 758 6.58 40.05 -13.85
N MET A 759 6.90 41.29 -13.46
CA MET A 759 6.62 42.49 -14.26
C MET A 759 7.43 42.51 -15.56
N ALA A 760 8.60 41.87 -15.56
CA ALA A 760 9.47 41.75 -16.73
C ALA A 760 9.08 40.54 -17.60
N ASN A 761 8.51 39.49 -16.99
CA ASN A 761 8.03 38.30 -17.69
C ASN A 761 6.75 37.73 -17.02
N PRO A 762 5.56 38.21 -17.43
CA PRO A 762 4.28 37.86 -16.79
C PRO A 762 3.92 36.37 -16.87
N ASP A 763 4.40 35.67 -17.89
CA ASP A 763 4.08 34.25 -18.12
C ASP A 763 4.95 33.30 -17.27
N GLY A 764 5.96 33.84 -16.57
CA GLY A 764 6.94 33.05 -15.84
C GLY A 764 7.84 32.25 -16.79
N GLN A 765 8.61 31.32 -16.21
CA GLN A 765 9.53 30.48 -16.96
C GLN A 765 9.58 29.08 -16.36
N VAL A 766 9.50 28.06 -17.20
CA VAL A 766 9.81 26.67 -16.81
C VAL A 766 11.13 26.29 -17.44
N TRP A 767 12.18 26.19 -16.64
CA TRP A 767 13.54 25.95 -17.13
C TRP A 767 13.85 24.48 -17.42
N ASN A 768 12.94 23.56 -17.03
CA ASN A 768 13.12 22.12 -17.18
C ASN A 768 14.39 21.56 -16.51
N LEU A 769 14.88 22.25 -15.46
CA LEU A 769 16.01 21.82 -14.65
C LEU A 769 15.51 21.09 -13.40
N THR A 770 16.20 20.05 -12.96
CA THR A 770 15.80 19.31 -11.74
C THR A 770 16.36 19.99 -10.48
N PRO A 771 15.54 20.20 -9.42
CA PRO A 771 16.01 20.71 -8.15
C PRO A 771 16.68 19.62 -7.31
N PHE A 772 17.47 20.04 -6.32
CA PHE A 772 17.91 19.12 -5.27
C PHE A 772 16.73 18.69 -4.39
N ASP A 773 16.81 17.46 -3.88
CA ASP A 773 16.01 17.00 -2.76
C ASP A 773 16.66 17.53 -1.46
N PRO A 774 15.99 18.42 -0.71
CA PRO A 774 16.54 19.00 0.52
C PRO A 774 16.76 17.96 1.63
N LEU A 775 15.95 16.91 1.71
CA LEU A 775 16.06 15.85 2.71
C LEU A 775 17.28 14.97 2.40
N ALA A 776 17.45 14.61 1.13
CA ALA A 776 18.59 13.84 0.68
C ALA A 776 19.91 14.63 0.79
N LEU A 777 19.91 15.94 0.46
CA LEU A 777 21.06 16.81 0.66
C LEU A 777 21.46 16.89 2.14
N SER A 778 20.50 17.10 3.03
CA SER A 778 20.75 17.17 4.48
C SER A 778 21.38 15.87 4.99
N SER A 779 20.85 14.72 4.54
CA SER A 779 21.36 13.39 4.89
C SER A 779 22.78 13.13 4.38
N ASN A 780 23.19 13.78 3.29
CA ASN A 780 24.54 13.69 2.71
C ASN A 780 25.43 14.90 3.02
N ASN A 781 25.15 15.62 4.12
CA ASN A 781 25.91 16.79 4.57
C ASN A 781 26.16 17.85 3.47
N PHE A 782 25.19 17.99 2.57
CA PHE A 782 25.21 18.91 1.43
C PHE A 782 26.41 18.74 0.49
N GLU A 783 27.07 17.57 0.48
CA GLU A 783 28.31 17.37 -0.28
C GLU A 783 28.18 17.78 -1.75
N PRO A 784 27.15 17.34 -2.51
CA PRO A 784 27.10 17.65 -3.94
C PRO A 784 26.95 19.14 -4.21
N TYR A 785 26.22 19.84 -3.34
CA TYR A 785 26.05 21.29 -3.39
C TYR A 785 27.33 22.03 -3.00
N ARG A 786 28.03 21.59 -1.94
CA ARG A 786 29.32 22.16 -1.52
C ARG A 786 30.39 21.97 -2.59
N GLY A 787 30.41 20.81 -3.25
CA GLY A 787 31.29 20.54 -4.38
C GLY A 787 31.06 21.52 -5.54
N ALA A 788 29.81 21.82 -5.87
CA ALA A 788 29.47 22.82 -6.88
C ALA A 788 29.91 24.24 -6.46
N LEU A 789 29.66 24.65 -5.22
CA LEU A 789 30.08 25.97 -4.73
C LEU A 789 31.59 26.17 -4.77
N ARG A 790 32.39 25.17 -4.40
CA ARG A 790 33.87 25.22 -4.46
C ARG A 790 34.44 25.45 -5.86
N LYS A 791 33.65 25.24 -6.91
CA LYS A 791 34.06 25.47 -8.31
C LYS A 791 33.63 26.83 -8.84
N SER A 792 32.74 27.52 -8.12
CA SER A 792 32.20 28.82 -8.49
C SER A 792 32.64 29.95 -7.56
N MET A 793 33.37 29.62 -6.48
CA MET A 793 33.96 30.51 -5.49
C MET A 793 35.47 30.28 -5.46
#